data_AF-A0A830HME1-F1
#
_entry.id   AF-A0A830HME1-F1
#
_cell.length_a   1.000
_cell.length_b   1.000
_cell.length_c   1.000
_cell.angle_alpha   90.00
_cell.angle_beta   90.00
_cell.angle_gamma   90.00
#
_symmetry.space_group_name_H-M   'P 1'
#
loop_
_entity.id
_entity.type
_entity.pdbx_description
1 polymer ?
#
loop_
_entity_poly.entity_id
_entity_poly.type
_entity_poly.pdbx_seq_one_letter_code
_entity_poly.pdbx_strand_id
1 'polypeptide(L)'
;MDTTPMMRVRDLVLVGGGHSHVMVLMHFAMKPMQGTKLTLVTSTVHTPYSGMLPGFVAGTYTHDECHIDLSRLCRFANAQLIHAPCMGIDRHAKTVALKNRPSVNYDVLSIDVGSIPAASSVPGAQTHATPVKPIDGFCSRWDAALSRSSSTTRLAVVGGGAGGVELALAMRTRLPEAHVAVFTRSEVLAEKAPAARRIFRKEIQDKNIELHEHCAVSELKQGVLVTKEGTTHNFDECFWCTQAGCQPWLAESGLACDKSGFVYVDETLQTETDADIFAAGDCANVRKHPRPKAGVFAVRQGMPLAENLRRILKGERAKPFKPQSTFLSLISTGDGRAAATKGSMCLAPRAWLWRLKDNIDRKFMHKFGRDIPFKKMHAAMRRKAEQSIPEVARASRSRVGGEDAIAALMKAPMRCGGCGAKVGAGVLSRVLEAVRPLIHTHADVVQGAGDDAAIVRQRSGELGVHTVDFFRAFIDDLHTFGHIAANHALSDCHAMGAKPVSALCVVTVPYGLESKVEDDLVQLLSGACVSLAEAGCQLAGGHTCEGAEVALGFCVYGTLPEMEGALRKGGCRAGDRIILTKPLGTGALLAADMRGAATGRHVQAALQMMKKSNAGAADVLRTYACTACTDVTGFGLVGHLVEMLKASSGSVVASLVEPAKIPTLVGAKDAVASGIFSSIQPDNQRAARAIKKHSFMKDPKYPLLFDPQTAGGLLATVPQSRVSDCLRDLREAGYDSACVIGEITADGNHDGELVTLGASIQL
;
A
#
# COMPACT_ATOMS: atom_id res chain seq x y z
N MET A 1 26.58 18.72 19.94
CA MET A 1 25.11 18.68 19.75
C MET A 1 24.83 19.54 18.54
N ASP A 2 24.72 18.93 17.37
CA ASP A 2 24.18 19.63 16.20
C ASP A 2 22.73 19.17 16.10
N THR A 3 21.87 19.85 16.87
CA THR A 3 20.43 19.59 16.99
C THR A 3 19.63 20.33 15.93
N THR A 4 20.31 20.86 14.91
CA THR A 4 19.65 21.52 13.78
C THR A 4 18.77 20.49 13.08
N PRO A 5 17.43 20.68 13.05
CA PRO A 5 16.55 19.79 12.30
C PRO A 5 17.04 19.66 10.86
N MET A 6 16.96 18.46 10.29
CA MET A 6 17.38 18.24 8.90
C MET A 6 16.52 19.09 7.96
N MET A 7 17.08 20.20 7.47
CA MET A 7 16.42 21.09 6.51
C MET A 7 16.35 20.42 5.14
N ARG A 8 15.14 20.36 4.57
CA ARG A 8 14.93 19.86 3.19
C ARG A 8 15.30 20.93 2.17
N VAL A 9 16.19 20.58 1.25
CA VAL A 9 16.74 21.51 0.24
C VAL A 9 16.50 21.04 -1.19
N ARG A 10 16.51 19.73 -1.45
CA ARG A 10 16.35 19.15 -2.80
C ARG A 10 15.32 18.02 -2.83
N ASP A 11 14.64 17.88 -3.96
CA ASP A 11 13.72 16.79 -4.25
C ASP A 11 14.19 15.93 -5.42
N LEU A 12 14.37 14.64 -5.15
CA LEU A 12 14.57 13.63 -6.17
C LEU A 12 13.29 12.81 -6.34
N VAL A 13 12.67 12.91 -7.53
CA VAL A 13 11.49 12.14 -7.89
C VAL A 13 11.87 11.01 -8.85
N LEU A 14 11.51 9.79 -8.48
CA LEU A 14 11.64 8.58 -9.29
C LEU A 14 10.25 8.20 -9.80
N VAL A 15 10.05 8.19 -11.12
CA VAL A 15 8.79 7.78 -11.76
C VAL A 15 8.93 6.36 -12.29
N GLY A 16 8.14 5.44 -11.75
CA GLY A 16 8.16 4.01 -12.06
C GLY A 16 9.08 3.20 -11.15
N GLY A 17 8.60 2.05 -10.67
CA GLY A 17 9.37 1.13 -9.83
C GLY A 17 10.24 0.14 -10.60
N GLY A 18 10.79 0.51 -11.76
CA GLY A 18 11.55 -0.40 -12.60
C GLY A 18 12.88 -0.89 -11.99
N HIS A 19 13.55 -1.79 -12.71
CA HIS A 19 14.75 -2.48 -12.21
C HIS A 19 15.90 -1.52 -11.90
N SER A 20 16.00 -0.39 -12.59
CA SER A 20 17.03 0.63 -12.36
C SER A 20 16.71 1.42 -11.09
N HIS A 21 15.45 1.85 -10.91
CA HIS A 21 15.02 2.58 -9.73
C HIS A 21 15.05 1.73 -8.45
N VAL A 22 14.73 0.45 -8.52
CA VAL A 22 14.91 -0.49 -7.39
C VAL A 22 16.37 -0.49 -6.90
N MET A 23 17.33 -0.46 -7.83
CA MET A 23 18.75 -0.35 -7.49
C MET A 23 19.11 1.03 -6.92
N VAL A 24 18.52 2.11 -7.44
CA VAL A 24 18.68 3.48 -6.90
C VAL A 24 18.20 3.54 -5.46
N LEU A 25 16.98 3.08 -5.17
CA LEU A 25 16.41 3.05 -3.82
C LEU A 25 17.31 2.28 -2.85
N MET A 26 17.77 1.10 -3.25
CA MET A 26 18.70 0.30 -2.45
C MET A 26 20.01 1.07 -2.17
N HIS A 27 20.54 1.79 -3.16
CA HIS A 27 21.75 2.58 -3.01
C HIS A 27 21.55 3.81 -2.10
N PHE A 28 20.40 4.47 -2.17
CA PHE A 28 20.02 5.56 -1.25
C PHE A 28 19.79 5.06 0.17
N ALA A 29 19.20 3.87 0.34
CA ALA A 29 19.07 3.22 1.64
C ALA A 29 20.43 2.92 2.30
N MET A 30 21.37 2.38 1.52
CA MET A 30 22.72 2.07 2.03
C MET A 30 23.56 3.32 2.31
N LYS A 31 23.30 4.43 1.61
CA LYS A 31 24.06 5.69 1.73
C LYS A 31 23.11 6.89 1.71
N PRO A 32 22.34 7.18 2.78
CA PRO A 32 21.38 8.28 2.77
C PRO A 32 22.01 9.61 2.38
N MET A 33 21.27 10.46 1.66
CA MET A 33 21.70 11.80 1.27
C MET A 33 20.94 12.84 2.08
N GLN A 34 21.64 13.54 2.97
CA GLN A 34 21.04 14.58 3.81
C GLN A 34 20.56 15.77 2.95
N GLY A 35 19.49 16.42 3.38
CA GLY A 35 18.88 17.56 2.69
C GLY A 35 18.11 17.19 1.41
N THR A 36 18.01 15.90 1.06
CA THR A 36 17.25 15.43 -0.11
C THR A 36 16.03 14.62 0.31
N LYS A 37 14.84 14.99 -0.17
CA LYS A 37 13.64 14.14 -0.12
C LYS A 37 13.65 13.22 -1.35
N LEU A 38 13.58 11.92 -1.10
CA LEU A 38 13.49 10.91 -2.14
C LEU A 38 12.03 10.46 -2.26
N THR A 39 11.47 10.52 -3.46
CA THR A 39 10.07 10.15 -3.73
C THR A 39 10.01 9.12 -4.85
N LEU A 40 9.32 8.01 -4.65
CA LEU A 40 8.95 7.06 -5.70
C LEU A 40 7.46 7.25 -6.05
N VAL A 41 7.18 7.62 -7.29
CA VAL A 41 5.85 7.64 -7.89
C VAL A 41 5.67 6.37 -8.72
N THR A 42 4.65 5.57 -8.43
CA THR A 42 4.42 4.30 -9.14
C THR A 42 2.95 3.91 -9.10
N SER A 43 2.47 3.22 -10.15
CA SER A 43 1.12 2.64 -10.22
C SER A 43 1.02 1.26 -9.56
N THR A 44 2.13 0.70 -9.06
CA THR A 44 2.17 -0.58 -8.36
C THR A 44 3.02 -0.50 -7.10
N VAL A 45 2.65 -1.25 -6.07
CA VAL A 45 3.47 -1.45 -4.86
C VAL A 45 4.36 -2.68 -4.93
N HIS A 46 4.06 -3.62 -5.82
CA HIS A 46 4.83 -4.83 -6.06
C HIS A 46 5.27 -4.82 -7.52
N THR A 47 6.57 -4.68 -7.77
CA THR A 47 7.10 -4.71 -9.13
C THR A 47 7.60 -6.12 -9.47
N PRO A 48 7.18 -6.71 -10.60
CA PRO A 48 7.61 -8.03 -11.01
C PRO A 48 9.06 -8.03 -11.50
N TYR A 49 9.82 -9.03 -11.08
CA TYR A 49 11.13 -9.32 -11.63
C TYR A 49 11.01 -10.21 -12.88
N SER A 50 11.18 -9.56 -14.04
CA SER A 50 10.97 -10.18 -15.36
C SER A 50 11.72 -11.51 -15.58
N GLY A 51 12.89 -11.69 -14.97
CA GLY A 51 13.70 -12.91 -15.11
C GLY A 51 13.06 -14.17 -14.52
N MET A 52 12.18 -14.01 -13.53
CA MET A 52 11.48 -15.12 -12.86
C MET A 52 10.07 -15.36 -13.40
N LEU A 53 9.56 -14.50 -14.29
CA LEU A 53 8.18 -14.60 -14.78
C LEU A 53 7.86 -15.95 -15.45
N PRO A 54 8.71 -16.52 -16.33
CA PRO A 54 8.42 -17.83 -16.90
C PRO A 54 8.41 -18.96 -15.86
N GLY A 55 9.21 -18.85 -14.80
CA GLY A 55 9.18 -19.79 -13.68
C GLY A 55 7.89 -19.69 -12.87
N PHE A 56 7.34 -18.48 -12.68
CA PHE A 56 6.01 -18.30 -12.08
C PHE A 56 4.93 -18.98 -12.93
N VAL A 57 4.94 -18.76 -14.25
CA VAL A 57 3.99 -19.39 -15.19
C VAL A 57 4.09 -20.92 -15.15
N ALA A 58 5.31 -21.47 -15.07
CA ALA A 58 5.56 -22.89 -14.93
C ALA A 58 5.16 -23.46 -13.54
N GLY A 59 4.84 -22.62 -12.56
CA GLY A 59 4.52 -23.04 -11.17
C GLY A 59 5.75 -23.28 -10.29
N THR A 60 6.94 -22.82 -10.70
CA THR A 60 8.20 -22.91 -9.92
C THR A 60 8.27 -21.90 -8.79
N TYR A 61 7.71 -20.70 -9.01
CA TYR A 61 7.77 -19.58 -8.06
C TYR A 61 6.38 -19.13 -7.66
N THR A 62 6.25 -18.70 -6.42
CA THR A 62 5.08 -17.95 -5.93
C THR A 62 5.14 -16.48 -6.36
N HIS A 63 4.01 -15.79 -6.26
CA HIS A 63 3.93 -14.34 -6.52
C HIS A 63 4.95 -13.56 -5.67
N ASP A 64 5.07 -13.86 -4.38
CA ASP A 64 5.96 -13.13 -3.47
C ASP A 64 7.46 -13.40 -3.76
N GLU A 65 7.81 -14.54 -4.36
CA GLU A 65 9.20 -14.82 -4.75
C GLU A 65 9.62 -14.08 -6.02
N CYS A 66 8.69 -13.73 -6.90
CA CYS A 66 8.96 -13.06 -8.17
C CYS A 66 8.68 -11.55 -8.17
N HIS A 67 8.19 -10.98 -7.05
CA HIS A 67 7.93 -9.55 -6.93
C HIS A 67 8.81 -8.87 -5.87
N ILE A 68 9.22 -7.65 -6.18
CA ILE A 68 9.93 -6.77 -5.24
C ILE A 68 8.90 -5.87 -4.58
N ASP A 69 8.91 -5.86 -3.25
CA ASP A 69 8.05 -5.01 -2.44
C ASP A 69 8.59 -3.59 -2.37
N LEU A 70 8.04 -2.70 -3.19
CA LEU A 70 8.46 -1.31 -3.28
C LEU A 70 8.13 -0.53 -2.00
N SER A 71 7.08 -0.91 -1.27
CA SER A 71 6.74 -0.27 0.01
C SER A 71 7.87 -0.50 1.01
N ARG A 72 8.29 -1.76 1.19
CA ARG A 72 9.40 -2.09 2.10
C ARG A 72 10.71 -1.47 1.63
N LEU A 73 10.99 -1.49 0.32
CA LEU A 73 12.20 -0.88 -0.20
C LEU A 73 12.23 0.64 0.01
N CYS A 74 11.10 1.34 -0.17
CA CYS A 74 10.99 2.77 0.11
C CYS A 74 11.16 3.05 1.60
N ARG A 75 10.54 2.26 2.49
CA ARG A 75 10.76 2.36 3.95
C ARG A 75 12.25 2.22 4.30
N PHE A 76 12.94 1.25 3.68
CA PHE A 76 14.38 1.07 3.89
C PHE A 76 15.21 2.25 3.36
N ALA A 77 14.79 2.85 2.25
CA ALA A 77 15.44 4.01 1.63
C ALA A 77 15.10 5.36 2.29
N ASN A 78 14.21 5.38 3.30
CA ASN A 78 13.58 6.60 3.79
C ASN A 78 12.99 7.44 2.65
N ALA A 79 12.34 6.76 1.70
CA ALA A 79 11.72 7.36 0.54
C ALA A 79 10.20 7.42 0.71
N GLN A 80 9.60 8.53 0.27
CA GLN A 80 8.17 8.68 0.14
C GLN A 80 7.67 7.79 -1.00
N LEU A 81 6.71 6.90 -0.73
CA LEU A 81 6.04 6.12 -1.76
C LEU A 81 4.69 6.76 -2.10
N ILE A 82 4.57 7.25 -3.33
CA ILE A 82 3.31 7.75 -3.90
C ILE A 82 2.75 6.68 -4.83
N HIS A 83 1.67 6.04 -4.38
CA HIS A 83 0.95 5.03 -5.16
C HIS A 83 -0.11 5.69 -6.04
N ALA A 84 0.31 6.22 -7.18
CA ALA A 84 -0.55 6.88 -8.16
C ALA A 84 0.05 6.75 -9.58
N PRO A 85 -0.79 6.58 -10.62
CA PRO A 85 -0.33 6.65 -12.01
C PRO A 85 0.22 8.05 -12.35
N CYS A 86 1.40 8.07 -12.98
CA CYS A 86 1.93 9.26 -13.64
C CYS A 86 1.20 9.48 -14.97
N MET A 87 0.73 10.70 -15.19
CA MET A 87 -0.03 11.11 -16.37
C MET A 87 0.78 12.00 -17.31
N GLY A 88 1.86 12.62 -16.83
CA GLY A 88 2.70 13.50 -17.64
C GLY A 88 3.78 14.18 -16.81
N ILE A 89 4.68 14.88 -17.50
CA ILE A 89 5.73 15.70 -16.90
C ILE A 89 5.63 17.10 -17.51
N ASP A 90 5.55 18.11 -16.64
CA ASP A 90 5.77 19.50 -17.04
C ASP A 90 7.23 19.85 -16.72
N ARG A 91 8.02 20.07 -17.77
CA ARG A 91 9.46 20.35 -17.69
C ARG A 91 9.74 21.81 -17.32
N HIS A 92 8.82 22.72 -17.65
CA HIS A 92 8.96 24.14 -17.35
C HIS A 92 8.58 24.41 -15.90
N ALA A 93 7.45 23.87 -15.45
CA ALA A 93 7.02 23.98 -14.05
C ALA A 93 7.77 23.00 -13.12
N LYS A 94 8.56 22.06 -13.67
CA LYS A 94 9.26 20.99 -12.95
C LYS A 94 8.32 20.16 -12.06
N THR A 95 7.22 19.70 -12.66
CA THR A 95 6.21 18.89 -11.94
C THR A 95 5.91 17.57 -12.65
N VAL A 96 5.51 16.57 -11.87
CA VAL A 96 4.97 15.29 -12.34
C VAL A 96 3.47 15.28 -12.11
N ALA A 97 2.69 15.22 -13.18
CA ALA A 97 1.23 15.16 -13.12
C ALA A 97 0.77 13.75 -12.72
N LEU A 98 -0.11 13.68 -11.73
CA LEU A 98 -0.61 12.42 -11.16
C LEU A 98 -2.12 12.30 -11.33
N LYS A 99 -2.62 11.07 -11.46
CA LYS A 99 -4.06 10.83 -11.51
C LYS A 99 -4.72 11.08 -10.15
N ASN A 100 -5.81 11.84 -10.12
CA ASN A 100 -6.69 12.09 -8.96
C ASN A 100 -5.99 12.70 -7.73
N ARG A 101 -4.93 13.50 -7.92
CA ARG A 101 -4.24 14.24 -6.86
C ARG A 101 -3.37 15.36 -7.47
N PRO A 102 -2.93 16.35 -6.69
CA PRO A 102 -2.04 17.40 -7.19
C PRO A 102 -0.71 16.85 -7.70
N SER A 103 -0.09 17.57 -8.64
CA SER A 103 1.24 17.28 -9.15
C SER A 103 2.31 17.31 -8.06
N VAL A 104 3.42 16.62 -8.31
CA VAL A 104 4.58 16.58 -7.41
C VAL A 104 5.75 17.31 -8.06
N ASN A 105 6.34 18.26 -7.33
CA ASN A 105 7.50 19.02 -7.79
C ASN A 105 8.79 18.21 -7.69
N TYR A 106 9.76 18.52 -8.54
CA TYR A 106 11.09 17.90 -8.51
C TYR A 106 12.21 18.92 -8.73
N ASP A 107 13.36 18.69 -8.09
CA ASP A 107 14.62 19.31 -8.51
C ASP A 107 15.31 18.46 -9.55
N VAL A 108 15.31 17.13 -9.34
CA VAL A 108 15.86 16.12 -10.24
C VAL A 108 14.82 15.03 -10.43
N LEU A 109 14.62 14.62 -11.68
CA LEU A 109 13.64 13.59 -12.06
C LEU A 109 14.36 12.40 -12.69
N SER A 110 13.89 11.19 -12.40
CA SER A 110 14.32 9.99 -13.12
C SER A 110 13.12 9.15 -13.51
N ILE A 111 13.13 8.59 -14.72
CA ILE A 111 12.03 7.82 -15.31
C ILE A 111 12.50 6.37 -15.56
N ASP A 112 11.76 5.40 -15.01
CA ASP A 112 11.98 3.96 -15.18
C ASP A 112 10.62 3.22 -15.14
N VAL A 113 9.75 3.57 -16.09
CA VAL A 113 8.36 3.08 -16.19
C VAL A 113 8.21 1.83 -17.05
N GLY A 114 9.33 1.24 -17.46
CA GLY A 114 9.36 0.06 -18.32
C GLY A 114 8.81 0.35 -19.73
N SER A 115 8.21 -0.66 -20.34
CA SER A 115 7.66 -0.57 -21.69
C SER A 115 6.28 -1.21 -21.76
N ILE A 116 5.44 -0.75 -22.68
CA ILE A 116 4.14 -1.34 -22.99
C ILE A 116 4.21 -2.13 -24.30
N PRO A 117 3.26 -3.00 -24.63
CA PRO A 117 3.20 -3.61 -25.95
C PRO A 117 2.81 -2.54 -26.96
N ALA A 118 3.34 -2.61 -28.17
CA ALA A 118 2.83 -1.86 -29.31
C ALA A 118 1.48 -2.41 -29.82
N ALA A 119 0.60 -2.87 -28.91
CA ALA A 119 -0.68 -3.50 -29.24
C ALA A 119 -1.65 -2.54 -29.97
N SER A 120 -1.33 -1.24 -30.02
CA SER A 120 -2.07 -0.24 -30.79
C SER A 120 -2.00 -0.44 -32.32
N SER A 121 -1.09 -1.26 -32.86
CA SER A 121 -0.98 -1.42 -34.32
C SER A 121 -1.79 -2.58 -34.91
N VAL A 122 -2.31 -3.50 -34.09
CA VAL A 122 -3.08 -4.68 -34.56
C VAL A 122 -4.52 -4.57 -34.06
N PRO A 123 -5.53 -4.45 -34.95
CA PRO A 123 -6.93 -4.37 -34.57
C PRO A 123 -7.35 -5.52 -33.64
N GLY A 124 -8.07 -5.18 -32.57
CA GLY A 124 -8.59 -6.10 -31.57
C GLY A 124 -7.58 -6.68 -30.57
N ALA A 125 -6.27 -6.45 -30.75
CA ALA A 125 -5.25 -6.98 -29.83
C ALA A 125 -5.36 -6.42 -28.40
N GLN A 126 -5.75 -5.16 -28.23
CA GLN A 126 -5.94 -4.55 -26.91
C GLN A 126 -7.15 -5.14 -26.15
N THR A 127 -8.15 -5.64 -26.88
CA THR A 127 -9.42 -6.14 -26.31
C THR A 127 -9.39 -7.65 -26.10
N HIS A 128 -8.74 -8.39 -27.01
CA HIS A 128 -8.85 -9.85 -27.09
C HIS A 128 -7.55 -10.59 -26.75
N ALA A 129 -6.45 -9.89 -26.47
CA ALA A 129 -5.22 -10.51 -25.99
C ALA A 129 -4.85 -10.07 -24.57
N THR A 130 -4.21 -10.97 -23.84
CA THR A 130 -3.55 -10.72 -22.56
C THR A 130 -2.14 -10.19 -22.84
N PRO A 131 -1.87 -8.91 -22.55
CA PRO A 131 -0.54 -8.34 -22.74
C PRO A 131 0.44 -8.86 -21.68
N VAL A 132 1.63 -9.26 -22.11
CA VAL A 132 2.71 -9.73 -21.21
C VAL A 132 3.51 -8.57 -20.63
N LYS A 133 3.73 -7.50 -21.40
CA LYS A 133 4.23 -6.22 -20.91
C LYS A 133 3.09 -5.19 -20.90
N PRO A 134 3.12 -4.10 -20.09
CA PRO A 134 3.93 -4.02 -18.89
C PRO A 134 3.64 -5.25 -18.01
N ILE A 135 4.68 -5.75 -17.35
CA ILE A 135 4.59 -7.03 -16.63
C ILE A 135 3.63 -6.91 -15.45
N ASP A 136 3.42 -5.69 -14.97
CA ASP A 136 2.43 -5.36 -13.95
C ASP A 136 1.04 -5.94 -14.33
N GLY A 137 0.47 -6.69 -13.39
CA GLY A 137 -0.81 -7.38 -13.54
C GLY A 137 -0.80 -8.64 -14.42
N PHE A 138 0.31 -8.99 -15.10
CA PHE A 138 0.38 -10.21 -15.90
C PHE A 138 0.19 -11.47 -15.05
N CYS A 139 0.81 -11.56 -13.88
CA CYS A 139 0.62 -12.69 -12.98
C CYS A 139 -0.85 -12.93 -12.62
N SER A 140 -1.61 -11.87 -12.30
CA SER A 140 -3.05 -11.98 -12.02
C SER A 140 -3.86 -12.39 -13.26
N ARG A 141 -3.52 -11.86 -14.44
CA ARG A 141 -4.15 -12.28 -15.71
C ARG A 141 -3.87 -13.76 -16.01
N TRP A 142 -2.64 -14.22 -15.75
CA TRP A 142 -2.25 -15.61 -15.86
C TRP A 142 -3.01 -16.51 -14.88
N ASP A 143 -3.09 -16.14 -13.60
CA ASP A 143 -3.82 -16.92 -12.59
C ASP A 143 -5.31 -17.05 -12.97
N ALA A 144 -5.90 -15.97 -13.50
CA ALA A 144 -7.27 -15.99 -13.97
C ALA A 144 -7.45 -16.89 -15.21
N ALA A 145 -6.54 -16.81 -16.19
CA ALA A 145 -6.53 -17.69 -17.36
C ALA A 145 -6.38 -19.17 -16.94
N LEU A 146 -5.47 -19.44 -16.00
CA LEU A 146 -5.25 -20.76 -15.44
C LEU A 146 -6.49 -21.31 -14.74
N SER A 147 -7.22 -20.50 -13.98
CA SER A 147 -8.47 -20.94 -13.33
C SER A 147 -9.61 -21.28 -14.30
N ARG A 148 -9.59 -20.71 -15.52
CA ARG A 148 -10.56 -20.99 -16.59
C ARG A 148 -10.11 -22.13 -17.50
N SER A 149 -8.84 -22.53 -17.43
CA SER A 149 -8.26 -23.51 -18.34
C SER A 149 -8.73 -24.92 -18.00
N SER A 150 -9.00 -25.70 -19.05
CA SER A 150 -9.27 -27.13 -19.05
C SER A 150 -8.17 -27.89 -19.80
N SER A 151 -8.26 -29.22 -19.84
CA SER A 151 -7.29 -30.07 -20.57
C SER A 151 -7.25 -29.79 -22.09
N THR A 152 -8.27 -29.18 -22.67
CA THR A 152 -8.37 -28.91 -24.12
C THR A 152 -8.13 -27.44 -24.48
N THR A 153 -7.73 -26.61 -23.52
CA THR A 153 -7.55 -25.17 -23.72
C THR A 153 -6.50 -24.88 -24.78
N ARG A 154 -6.79 -23.94 -25.68
CA ARG A 154 -5.91 -23.48 -26.76
C ARG A 154 -5.28 -22.15 -26.37
N LEU A 155 -3.98 -22.18 -26.14
CA LEU A 155 -3.17 -21.02 -25.79
C LEU A 155 -2.39 -20.54 -27.01
N ALA A 156 -2.65 -19.32 -27.46
CA ALA A 156 -1.87 -18.65 -28.50
C ALA A 156 -0.83 -17.72 -27.86
N VAL A 157 0.42 -17.79 -28.31
CA VAL A 157 1.49 -16.86 -27.90
C VAL A 157 1.98 -16.11 -29.13
N VAL A 158 1.70 -14.81 -29.19
CA VAL A 158 2.09 -13.96 -30.34
C VAL A 158 3.40 -13.25 -30.02
N GLY A 159 4.48 -13.65 -30.70
CA GLY A 159 5.83 -13.12 -30.54
C GLY A 159 6.87 -14.23 -30.32
N GLY A 160 7.70 -14.52 -31.33
CA GLY A 160 8.68 -15.60 -31.30
C GLY A 160 10.05 -15.24 -30.71
N GLY A 161 10.17 -14.14 -29.97
CA GLY A 161 11.42 -13.78 -29.28
C GLY A 161 11.64 -14.58 -27.99
N ALA A 162 12.78 -14.40 -27.33
CA ALA A 162 13.16 -15.16 -26.13
C ALA A 162 12.06 -15.25 -25.06
N GLY A 163 11.40 -14.13 -24.73
CA GLY A 163 10.34 -14.12 -23.73
C GLY A 163 9.08 -14.89 -24.13
N GLY A 164 8.66 -14.80 -25.39
CA GLY A 164 7.46 -15.51 -25.88
C GLY A 164 7.70 -17.03 -25.97
N VAL A 165 8.89 -17.43 -26.45
CA VAL A 165 9.29 -18.85 -26.48
C VAL A 165 9.40 -19.42 -25.07
N GLU A 166 10.04 -18.71 -24.14
CA GLU A 166 10.18 -19.16 -22.76
C GLU A 166 8.81 -19.29 -22.06
N LEU A 167 7.88 -18.37 -22.33
CA LEU A 167 6.51 -18.44 -21.83
C LEU A 167 5.73 -19.62 -22.42
N ALA A 168 5.80 -19.85 -23.73
CA ALA A 168 5.10 -20.98 -24.35
C ALA A 168 5.56 -22.34 -23.77
N LEU A 169 6.87 -22.49 -23.55
CA LEU A 169 7.45 -23.68 -22.91
C LEU A 169 6.99 -23.82 -21.45
N ALA A 170 6.92 -22.72 -20.71
CA ALA A 170 6.41 -22.69 -19.34
C ALA A 170 4.92 -23.05 -19.26
N MET A 171 4.09 -22.47 -20.13
CA MET A 171 2.65 -22.73 -20.22
C MET A 171 2.38 -24.21 -20.54
N ARG A 172 3.07 -24.76 -21.54
CA ARG A 172 2.97 -26.19 -21.90
C ARG A 172 3.38 -27.11 -20.75
N THR A 173 4.33 -26.69 -19.92
CA THR A 173 4.73 -27.46 -18.73
C THR A 173 3.70 -27.36 -17.61
N ARG A 174 3.07 -26.18 -17.42
CA ARG A 174 2.03 -25.97 -16.42
C ARG A 174 0.71 -26.66 -16.78
N LEU A 175 0.40 -26.74 -18.06
CA LEU A 175 -0.80 -27.35 -18.64
C LEU A 175 -0.41 -28.41 -19.69
N PRO A 176 -0.05 -29.64 -19.26
CA PRO A 176 0.50 -30.68 -20.14
C PRO A 176 -0.46 -31.18 -21.23
N GLU A 177 -1.76 -30.94 -21.10
CA GLU A 177 -2.77 -31.37 -22.07
C GLU A 177 -3.19 -30.22 -23.01
N ALA A 178 -2.92 -28.95 -22.65
CA ALA A 178 -3.35 -27.79 -23.42
C ALA A 178 -2.63 -27.68 -24.78
N HIS A 179 -3.37 -27.24 -25.80
CA HIS A 179 -2.78 -26.93 -27.10
C HIS A 179 -2.08 -25.57 -27.02
N VAL A 180 -0.78 -25.53 -27.31
CA VAL A 180 0.01 -24.29 -27.26
C VAL A 180 0.57 -24.01 -28.65
N ALA A 181 0.35 -22.78 -29.15
CA ALA A 181 0.85 -22.35 -30.46
C ALA A 181 1.62 -21.03 -30.35
N VAL A 182 2.76 -20.93 -31.03
CA VAL A 182 3.58 -19.71 -31.11
C VAL A 182 3.49 -19.11 -32.51
N PHE A 183 3.11 -17.84 -32.60
CA PHE A 183 3.00 -17.11 -33.86
C PHE A 183 4.08 -16.03 -33.93
N THR A 184 4.83 -15.98 -35.03
CA THR A 184 5.89 -14.99 -35.21
C THR A 184 6.06 -14.58 -36.66
N ARG A 185 6.21 -13.28 -36.91
CA ARG A 185 6.39 -12.69 -38.25
C ARG A 185 7.73 -13.03 -38.93
N SER A 186 8.64 -13.65 -38.21
CA SER A 186 10.01 -13.98 -38.66
C SER A 186 10.37 -15.39 -38.18
N GLU A 187 11.64 -15.77 -38.30
CA GLU A 187 12.12 -16.96 -37.59
C GLU A 187 11.94 -16.81 -36.06
N VAL A 188 11.74 -17.94 -35.37
CA VAL A 188 11.77 -18.05 -33.92
C VAL A 188 13.17 -17.74 -33.38
N LEU A 189 13.23 -16.93 -32.32
CA LEU A 189 14.47 -16.37 -31.77
C LEU A 189 15.37 -15.72 -32.85
N ALA A 190 14.78 -14.94 -33.75
CA ALA A 190 15.50 -14.25 -34.82
C ALA A 190 16.68 -13.38 -34.30
N GLU A 191 16.61 -12.90 -33.05
CA GLU A 191 17.66 -12.14 -32.38
C GLU A 191 18.85 -12.99 -31.87
N LYS A 192 18.78 -14.31 -31.98
CA LYS A 192 19.79 -15.26 -31.50
C LYS A 192 20.52 -15.94 -32.67
N ALA A 193 21.70 -16.50 -32.39
CA ALA A 193 22.49 -17.23 -33.38
C ALA A 193 21.74 -18.47 -33.92
N PRO A 194 22.01 -18.91 -35.18
CA PRO A 194 21.31 -20.05 -35.80
C PRO A 194 21.34 -21.35 -34.97
N ALA A 195 22.43 -21.60 -34.24
CA ALA A 195 22.54 -22.75 -33.35
C ALA A 195 21.49 -22.74 -32.23
N ALA A 196 21.22 -21.57 -31.63
CA ALA A 196 20.18 -21.42 -30.62
C ALA A 196 18.78 -21.64 -31.21
N ARG A 197 18.52 -21.12 -32.41
CA ARG A 197 17.23 -21.32 -33.10
C ARG A 197 16.95 -22.81 -33.33
N ARG A 198 17.95 -23.57 -33.77
CA ARG A 198 17.85 -25.04 -33.95
C ARG A 198 17.51 -25.77 -32.65
N ILE A 199 18.16 -25.39 -31.55
CA ILE A 199 17.90 -25.98 -30.23
C ILE A 199 16.46 -25.71 -29.79
N PHE A 200 15.97 -24.48 -29.92
CA PHE A 200 14.63 -24.15 -29.48
C PHE A 200 13.53 -24.67 -30.40
N ARG A 201 13.75 -24.76 -31.72
CA ARG A 201 12.83 -25.49 -32.61
C ARG A 201 12.66 -26.94 -32.18
N LYS A 202 13.77 -27.60 -31.81
CA LYS A 202 13.73 -28.96 -31.29
C LYS A 202 12.93 -29.05 -29.98
N GLU A 203 13.17 -28.16 -29.01
CA GLU A 203 12.42 -28.20 -27.73
C GLU A 203 10.94 -27.88 -27.89
N ILE A 204 10.58 -26.96 -28.80
CA ILE A 204 9.19 -26.67 -29.18
C ILE A 204 8.53 -27.92 -29.78
N GLN A 205 9.21 -28.58 -30.71
CA GLN A 205 8.74 -29.82 -31.34
C GLN A 205 8.60 -30.96 -30.33
N ASP A 206 9.64 -31.20 -29.51
CA ASP A 206 9.68 -32.28 -28.52
C ASP A 206 8.57 -32.10 -27.44
N LYS A 207 8.07 -30.87 -27.23
CA LYS A 207 6.95 -30.56 -26.33
C LYS A 207 5.58 -30.45 -27.02
N ASN A 208 5.49 -30.76 -28.31
CA ASN A 208 4.27 -30.65 -29.13
C ASN A 208 3.65 -29.23 -29.10
N ILE A 209 4.50 -28.20 -29.14
CA ILE A 209 4.06 -26.82 -29.30
C ILE A 209 4.01 -26.52 -30.80
N GLU A 210 2.88 -26.02 -31.28
CA GLU A 210 2.73 -25.62 -32.68
C GLU A 210 3.53 -24.32 -32.94
N LEU A 211 4.27 -24.27 -34.04
CA LEU A 211 5.13 -23.12 -34.37
C LEU A 211 4.80 -22.60 -35.77
N HIS A 212 4.31 -21.37 -35.81
CA HIS A 212 3.98 -20.63 -37.02
C HIS A 212 5.04 -19.53 -37.25
N GLU A 213 6.11 -19.88 -37.97
CA GLU A 213 7.14 -18.92 -38.41
C GLU A 213 6.67 -18.17 -39.66
N HIS A 214 7.20 -16.95 -39.85
CA HIS A 214 6.79 -16.06 -40.95
C HIS A 214 5.28 -15.79 -41.01
N CYS A 215 4.60 -15.95 -39.88
CA CYS A 215 3.16 -15.79 -39.71
C CYS A 215 2.90 -14.52 -38.91
N ALA A 216 2.64 -13.43 -39.61
CA ALA A 216 2.36 -12.14 -39.00
C ALA A 216 0.87 -12.04 -38.63
N VAL A 217 0.56 -11.80 -37.36
CA VAL A 217 -0.83 -11.56 -36.92
C VAL A 217 -1.28 -10.17 -37.39
N SER A 218 -2.41 -10.11 -38.09
CA SER A 218 -2.98 -8.90 -38.69
C SER A 218 -4.21 -8.38 -37.96
N GLU A 219 -4.98 -9.26 -37.30
CA GLU A 219 -6.20 -8.93 -36.57
C GLU A 219 -6.48 -9.98 -35.48
N LEU A 220 -7.06 -9.56 -34.35
CA LEU A 220 -7.62 -10.42 -33.32
C LEU A 220 -9.12 -10.14 -33.16
N LYS A 221 -9.92 -11.20 -33.17
CA LYS A 221 -11.35 -11.20 -32.81
C LYS A 221 -11.55 -12.06 -31.56
N GLN A 222 -12.74 -12.05 -30.98
CA GLN A 222 -13.06 -12.90 -29.86
C GLN A 222 -12.82 -14.38 -30.21
N GLY A 223 -11.81 -14.99 -29.57
CA GLY A 223 -11.42 -16.39 -29.76
C GLY A 223 -10.78 -16.75 -31.11
N VAL A 224 -10.49 -15.76 -31.98
CA VAL A 224 -9.96 -16.01 -33.33
C VAL A 224 -8.81 -15.05 -33.64
N LEU A 225 -7.69 -15.61 -34.07
CA LEU A 225 -6.50 -14.91 -34.55
C LEU A 225 -6.46 -14.98 -36.08
N VAL A 226 -6.27 -13.83 -36.73
CA VAL A 226 -6.16 -13.71 -38.18
C VAL A 226 -4.73 -13.32 -38.56
N THR A 227 -4.17 -14.04 -39.52
CA THR A 227 -2.83 -13.82 -40.04
C THR A 227 -2.87 -12.86 -41.23
N LYS A 228 -1.72 -12.29 -41.62
CA LYS A 228 -1.62 -11.38 -42.76
C LYS A 228 -1.99 -12.06 -44.08
N GLU A 229 -1.79 -13.38 -44.15
CA GLU A 229 -2.12 -14.25 -45.28
C GLU A 229 -3.62 -14.61 -45.32
N GLY A 230 -4.41 -14.21 -44.30
CA GLY A 230 -5.84 -14.49 -44.21
C GLY A 230 -6.21 -15.80 -43.51
N THR A 231 -5.23 -16.62 -43.13
CA THR A 231 -5.45 -17.84 -42.33
C THR A 231 -5.94 -17.47 -40.93
N THR A 232 -6.90 -18.25 -40.41
CA THR A 232 -7.49 -18.05 -39.08
C THR A 232 -7.15 -19.19 -38.13
N HIS A 233 -6.84 -18.86 -36.87
CA HIS A 233 -6.56 -19.82 -35.81
C HIS A 233 -7.45 -19.54 -34.60
N ASN A 234 -8.07 -20.56 -34.04
CA ASN A 234 -8.89 -20.40 -32.85
C ASN A 234 -8.04 -20.49 -31.58
N PHE A 235 -8.35 -19.68 -30.58
CA PHE A 235 -7.71 -19.70 -29.26
C PHE A 235 -8.75 -19.47 -28.17
N ASP A 236 -8.44 -19.91 -26.95
CA ASP A 236 -9.23 -19.60 -25.76
C ASP A 236 -8.54 -18.50 -24.94
N GLU A 237 -7.21 -18.49 -24.91
CA GLU A 237 -6.39 -17.41 -24.33
C GLU A 237 -5.27 -17.03 -25.31
N CYS A 238 -5.08 -15.73 -25.55
CA CYS A 238 -4.02 -15.20 -26.43
C CYS A 238 -3.07 -14.29 -25.65
N PHE A 239 -1.78 -14.63 -25.61
CA PHE A 239 -0.74 -13.90 -24.91
C PHE A 239 0.11 -13.07 -25.87
N TRP A 240 0.12 -11.76 -25.68
CA TRP A 240 0.78 -10.83 -26.59
C TRP A 240 2.20 -10.47 -26.08
N CYS A 241 3.22 -11.01 -26.76
CA CYS A 241 4.65 -10.93 -26.45
C CYS A 241 5.47 -10.19 -27.53
N THR A 242 4.84 -9.27 -28.27
CA THR A 242 5.46 -8.61 -29.44
C THR A 242 6.32 -7.39 -29.06
N GLN A 243 6.74 -6.61 -30.07
CA GLN A 243 7.61 -5.46 -29.88
C GLN A 243 7.03 -4.46 -28.88
N ALA A 244 7.92 -3.97 -28.02
CA ALA A 244 7.58 -3.01 -26.99
C ALA A 244 7.52 -1.58 -27.58
N GLY A 245 6.54 -0.80 -27.14
CA GLY A 245 6.50 0.66 -27.26
C GLY A 245 6.68 1.31 -25.89
N CYS A 246 6.67 2.65 -25.87
CA CYS A 246 6.72 3.41 -24.63
C CYS A 246 5.36 4.00 -24.25
N GLN A 247 5.27 4.53 -23.03
CA GLN A 247 4.04 5.19 -22.56
C GLN A 247 3.77 6.45 -23.39
N PRO A 248 2.51 6.70 -23.85
CA PRO A 248 2.20 7.84 -24.71
C PRO A 248 2.61 9.20 -24.13
N TRP A 249 2.37 9.40 -22.84
CA TRP A 249 2.68 10.65 -22.13
C TRP A 249 4.17 11.03 -22.16
N LEU A 250 5.08 10.09 -22.42
CA LEU A 250 6.51 10.40 -22.56
C LEU A 250 6.79 11.24 -23.81
N ALA A 251 6.15 10.92 -24.94
CA ALA A 251 6.27 11.73 -26.14
C ALA A 251 5.58 13.10 -25.96
N GLU A 252 4.47 13.14 -25.23
CA GLU A 252 3.70 14.35 -24.93
C GLU A 252 4.42 15.29 -23.94
N SER A 253 5.38 14.77 -23.15
CA SER A 253 6.19 15.57 -22.22
C SER A 253 7.17 16.54 -22.89
N GLY A 254 7.35 16.44 -24.22
CA GLY A 254 8.32 17.23 -24.97
C GLY A 254 9.77 16.77 -24.83
N LEU A 255 10.01 15.62 -24.21
CA LEU A 255 11.32 14.95 -24.23
C LEU A 255 11.64 14.43 -25.64
N ALA A 256 12.93 14.43 -25.99
CA ALA A 256 13.39 13.79 -27.21
C ALA A 256 13.13 12.28 -27.15
N CYS A 257 12.27 11.77 -28.03
CA CYS A 257 11.88 10.37 -28.11
C CYS A 257 12.14 9.79 -29.50
N ASP A 258 12.37 8.48 -29.58
CA ASP A 258 12.40 7.76 -30.85
C ASP A 258 10.98 7.55 -31.42
N LYS A 259 10.88 6.99 -32.63
CA LYS A 259 9.60 6.74 -33.31
C LYS A 259 8.65 5.80 -32.54
N SER A 260 9.17 5.04 -31.58
CA SER A 260 8.40 4.14 -30.72
C SER A 260 8.13 4.73 -29.33
N GLY A 261 8.48 6.01 -29.14
CA GLY A 261 8.23 6.78 -27.92
C GLY A 261 9.29 6.60 -26.82
N PHE A 262 10.39 5.88 -27.08
CA PHE A 262 11.43 5.70 -26.05
C PHE A 262 12.28 6.97 -25.92
N VAL A 263 12.52 7.41 -24.68
CA VAL A 263 13.27 8.63 -24.37
C VAL A 263 14.75 8.48 -24.75
N TYR A 264 15.29 9.41 -25.53
CA TYR A 264 16.71 9.47 -25.83
C TYR A 264 17.50 9.98 -24.62
N VAL A 265 18.52 9.21 -24.27
CA VAL A 265 19.48 9.57 -23.22
C VAL A 265 20.91 9.43 -23.72
N ASP A 266 21.80 10.19 -23.11
CA ASP A 266 23.23 10.12 -23.36
C ASP A 266 23.92 9.02 -22.54
N GLU A 267 25.25 8.98 -22.57
CA GLU A 267 26.06 8.02 -21.82
C GLU A 267 26.02 8.24 -20.30
N THR A 268 25.42 9.32 -19.82
CA THR A 268 25.23 9.61 -18.39
C THR A 268 23.82 9.26 -17.90
N LEU A 269 22.92 8.83 -18.81
CA LEU A 269 21.48 8.62 -18.60
C LEU A 269 20.66 9.90 -18.46
N GLN A 270 21.26 11.08 -18.63
CA GLN A 270 20.53 12.34 -18.75
C GLN A 270 19.78 12.35 -20.08
N THR A 271 18.58 12.93 -20.08
CA THR A 271 17.84 13.15 -21.33
C THR A 271 18.58 14.15 -22.22
N GLU A 272 18.44 14.03 -23.54
CA GLU A 272 19.04 15.00 -24.47
C GLU A 272 18.37 16.39 -24.40
N THR A 273 17.19 16.47 -23.80
CA THR A 273 16.38 17.69 -23.70
C THR A 273 16.66 18.47 -22.42
N ASP A 274 16.78 17.78 -21.27
CA ASP A 274 16.92 18.42 -19.96
C ASP A 274 17.96 17.70 -19.08
N ALA A 275 18.91 18.47 -18.56
CA ALA A 275 19.98 17.95 -17.70
C ALA A 275 19.48 17.47 -16.32
N ASP A 276 18.36 18.00 -15.84
CA ASP A 276 17.79 17.62 -14.54
C ASP A 276 16.89 16.37 -14.64
N ILE A 277 16.68 15.85 -15.85
CA ILE A 277 15.82 14.69 -16.11
C ILE A 277 16.68 13.52 -16.60
N PHE A 278 16.46 12.36 -15.99
CA PHE A 278 17.09 11.08 -16.33
C PHE A 278 16.05 10.09 -16.84
N ALA A 279 16.46 9.15 -17.67
CA ALA A 279 15.66 7.98 -18.00
C ALA A 279 16.51 6.71 -18.04
N ALA A 280 15.97 5.60 -17.55
CA ALA A 280 16.63 4.31 -17.52
C ALA A 280 15.65 3.16 -17.76
N GLY A 281 16.18 1.95 -17.82
CA GLY A 281 15.39 0.75 -18.09
C GLY A 281 14.83 0.71 -19.50
N ASP A 282 13.71 0.00 -19.67
CA ASP A 282 13.13 -0.26 -20.99
C ASP A 282 12.54 1.02 -21.64
N CYS A 283 12.23 2.07 -20.86
CA CYS A 283 11.70 3.34 -21.40
C CYS A 283 12.77 4.24 -22.04
N ALA A 284 14.05 3.97 -21.81
CA ALA A 284 15.16 4.80 -22.29
C ALA A 284 15.92 4.16 -23.47
N ASN A 285 16.48 5.00 -24.34
CA ASN A 285 17.33 4.60 -25.45
C ASN A 285 18.66 5.37 -25.38
N VAL A 286 19.75 4.67 -25.03
CA VAL A 286 21.10 5.24 -24.99
C VAL A 286 21.59 5.43 -26.42
N ARG A 287 21.51 6.65 -26.96
CA ARG A 287 21.64 6.89 -28.40
C ARG A 287 22.95 6.39 -29.00
N LYS A 288 24.07 6.59 -28.30
CA LYS A 288 25.40 6.12 -28.74
C LYS A 288 25.59 4.61 -28.63
N HIS A 289 24.80 3.93 -27.80
CA HIS A 289 24.91 2.50 -27.53
C HIS A 289 23.53 1.86 -27.57
N PRO A 290 22.88 1.73 -28.74
CA PRO A 290 21.56 1.11 -28.82
C PRO A 290 21.61 -0.32 -28.29
N ARG A 291 20.66 -0.66 -27.42
CA ARG A 291 20.51 -1.99 -26.80
C ARG A 291 19.06 -2.47 -26.91
N PRO A 292 18.84 -3.79 -27.04
CA PRO A 292 17.49 -4.34 -26.98
C PRO A 292 16.90 -4.10 -25.59
N LYS A 293 15.57 -3.95 -25.52
CA LYS A 293 14.83 -3.73 -24.27
C LYS A 293 14.78 -5.02 -23.45
N ALA A 294 15.78 -5.22 -22.60
CA ALA A 294 15.95 -6.41 -21.79
C ALA A 294 16.36 -6.06 -20.36
N GLY A 295 15.77 -6.75 -19.38
CA GLY A 295 15.96 -6.48 -17.95
C GLY A 295 17.42 -6.50 -17.50
N VAL A 296 18.30 -7.28 -18.15
CA VAL A 296 19.73 -7.30 -17.82
C VAL A 296 20.39 -5.93 -18.03
N PHE A 297 20.00 -5.17 -19.06
CA PHE A 297 20.54 -3.83 -19.29
C PHE A 297 19.98 -2.82 -18.28
N ALA A 298 18.68 -2.90 -17.98
CA ALA A 298 18.03 -2.08 -16.96
C ALA A 298 18.72 -2.25 -15.58
N VAL A 299 18.92 -3.49 -15.12
CA VAL A 299 19.63 -3.78 -13.86
C VAL A 299 21.04 -3.17 -13.85
N ARG A 300 21.74 -3.16 -14.99
CA ARG A 300 23.10 -2.61 -15.11
C ARG A 300 23.14 -1.08 -15.17
N GLN A 301 22.05 -0.42 -15.56
CA GLN A 301 21.92 1.04 -15.51
C GLN A 301 21.74 1.57 -14.08
N GLY A 302 21.21 0.76 -13.16
CA GLY A 302 20.87 1.20 -11.80
C GLY A 302 22.02 1.84 -11.00
N MET A 303 23.23 1.28 -11.04
CA MET A 303 24.37 1.83 -10.30
C MET A 303 24.93 3.12 -10.93
N PRO A 304 25.20 3.19 -12.25
CA PRO A 304 25.50 4.45 -12.92
C PRO A 304 24.45 5.55 -12.66
N LEU A 305 23.16 5.19 -12.74
CA LEU A 305 22.06 6.11 -12.47
C LEU A 305 22.13 6.67 -11.05
N ALA A 306 22.26 5.80 -10.04
CA ALA A 306 22.32 6.23 -8.64
C ALA A 306 23.49 7.18 -8.35
N GLU A 307 24.66 6.93 -8.95
CA GLU A 307 25.83 7.81 -8.83
C GLU A 307 25.59 9.16 -9.51
N ASN A 308 25.02 9.18 -10.72
CA ASN A 308 24.78 10.42 -11.45
C ASN A 308 23.67 11.27 -10.82
N LEU A 309 22.60 10.66 -10.30
CA LEU A 309 21.58 11.39 -9.55
C LEU A 309 22.17 12.11 -8.34
N ARG A 310 23.08 11.46 -7.59
CA ARG A 310 23.79 12.11 -6.47
C ARG A 310 24.68 13.26 -6.91
N ARG A 311 25.34 13.11 -8.07
CA ARG A 311 26.20 14.16 -8.63
C ARG A 311 25.39 15.39 -8.95
N ILE A 312 24.30 15.23 -9.70
CA ILE A 312 23.43 16.36 -10.08
C ILE A 312 22.82 17.02 -8.84
N LEU A 313 22.36 16.24 -7.84
CA LEU A 313 21.85 16.79 -6.59
C LEU A 313 22.89 17.65 -5.82
N LYS A 314 24.20 17.38 -6.01
CA LYS A 314 25.30 18.18 -5.45
C LYS A 314 25.77 19.32 -6.34
N GLY A 315 25.19 19.48 -7.54
CA GLY A 315 25.70 20.41 -8.56
C GLY A 315 26.98 19.95 -9.25
N GLU A 316 27.37 18.67 -9.12
CA GLU A 316 28.48 18.08 -9.86
C GLU A 316 28.03 17.65 -11.27
N ARG A 317 29.00 17.53 -12.20
CA ARG A 317 28.73 16.96 -13.53
C ARG A 317 28.50 15.45 -13.46
N ALA A 318 27.55 14.95 -14.24
CA ALA A 318 27.31 13.52 -14.41
C ALA A 318 28.50 12.82 -15.11
N LYS A 319 28.68 11.52 -14.82
CA LYS A 319 29.75 10.70 -15.38
C LYS A 319 29.21 9.71 -16.41
N PRO A 320 29.89 9.56 -17.57
CA PRO A 320 29.47 8.60 -18.57
C PRO A 320 29.69 7.16 -18.08
N PHE A 321 28.82 6.25 -18.50
CA PHE A 321 28.99 4.81 -18.36
C PHE A 321 28.86 4.15 -19.74
N LYS A 322 29.52 3.01 -19.92
CA LYS A 322 29.44 2.22 -21.14
C LYS A 322 28.60 0.97 -20.91
N PRO A 323 27.42 0.82 -21.54
CA PRO A 323 26.65 -0.41 -21.45
C PRO A 323 27.41 -1.60 -22.04
N GLN A 324 27.37 -2.75 -21.36
CA GLN A 324 27.88 -4.01 -21.92
C GLN A 324 27.22 -4.29 -23.29
N SER A 325 27.94 -4.92 -24.22
CA SER A 325 27.44 -5.24 -25.56
C SER A 325 26.77 -6.61 -25.64
N THR A 326 27.20 -7.56 -24.81
CA THR A 326 26.71 -8.94 -24.79
C THR A 326 26.45 -9.40 -23.36
N PHE A 327 25.63 -10.44 -23.20
CA PHE A 327 25.34 -11.07 -21.92
C PHE A 327 25.05 -12.55 -22.11
N LEU A 328 25.20 -13.33 -21.03
CA LEU A 328 24.76 -14.72 -20.98
C LEU A 328 23.23 -14.75 -20.80
N SER A 329 22.52 -15.31 -21.76
CA SER A 329 21.08 -15.50 -21.71
C SER A 329 20.79 -16.96 -21.40
N LEU A 330 20.18 -17.21 -20.25
CA LEU A 330 19.68 -18.52 -19.82
C LEU A 330 18.18 -18.54 -20.06
N ILE A 331 17.71 -19.37 -21.00
CA ILE A 331 16.30 -19.45 -21.39
C ILE A 331 15.78 -20.81 -20.90
N SER A 332 14.80 -20.77 -20.01
CA SER A 332 14.17 -21.95 -19.41
C SER A 332 13.35 -22.74 -20.43
N THR A 333 13.29 -24.06 -20.27
CA THR A 333 12.37 -24.95 -21.00
C THR A 333 11.12 -25.31 -20.20
N GLY A 334 10.92 -24.67 -19.04
CA GLY A 334 9.76 -24.87 -18.17
C GLY A 334 9.83 -26.11 -17.27
N ASP A 335 10.65 -27.10 -17.63
CA ASP A 335 10.75 -28.43 -16.99
C ASP A 335 12.02 -28.61 -16.14
N GLY A 336 12.53 -27.53 -15.55
CA GLY A 336 13.76 -27.58 -14.74
C GLY A 336 15.05 -27.72 -15.55
N ARG A 337 15.01 -27.53 -16.89
CA ARG A 337 16.18 -27.36 -17.75
C ARG A 337 16.22 -25.93 -18.33
N ALA A 338 17.39 -25.52 -18.79
CA ALA A 338 17.57 -24.23 -19.46
C ALA A 338 18.70 -24.33 -20.50
N ALA A 339 18.53 -23.66 -21.64
CA ALA A 339 19.61 -23.48 -22.62
C ALA A 339 20.42 -22.22 -22.30
N ALA A 340 21.68 -22.20 -22.71
CA ALA A 340 22.54 -21.03 -22.58
C ALA A 340 22.90 -20.46 -23.95
N THR A 341 22.85 -19.14 -24.11
CA THR A 341 23.30 -18.44 -25.31
C THR A 341 24.17 -17.23 -24.95
N LYS A 342 25.30 -17.05 -25.64
CA LYS A 342 26.16 -15.87 -25.54
C LYS A 342 26.90 -15.66 -26.86
N GLY A 343 26.51 -14.63 -27.62
CA GLY A 343 27.03 -14.44 -28.98
C GLY A 343 26.70 -15.64 -29.86
N SER A 344 27.71 -16.22 -30.51
CA SER A 344 27.58 -17.45 -31.32
C SER A 344 27.58 -18.74 -30.51
N MET A 345 28.01 -18.70 -29.23
CA MET A 345 28.07 -19.88 -28.38
C MET A 345 26.68 -20.24 -27.86
N CYS A 346 26.33 -21.53 -27.96
CA CYS A 346 25.07 -22.06 -27.44
C CYS A 346 25.29 -23.43 -26.80
N LEU A 347 24.63 -23.67 -25.66
CA LEU A 347 24.56 -24.97 -25.01
C LEU A 347 23.11 -25.44 -24.98
N ALA A 348 22.90 -26.71 -25.33
CA ALA A 348 21.59 -27.37 -25.25
C ALA A 348 21.04 -27.37 -23.81
N PRO A 349 19.72 -27.52 -23.62
CA PRO A 349 19.11 -27.47 -22.30
C PRO A 349 19.66 -28.52 -21.34
N ARG A 350 20.10 -28.07 -20.16
CA ARG A 350 20.60 -28.93 -19.07
C ARG A 350 20.03 -28.48 -17.73
N ALA A 351 19.87 -29.42 -16.80
CA ALA A 351 19.37 -29.12 -15.45
C ALA A 351 20.31 -28.20 -14.66
N TRP A 352 21.63 -28.36 -14.80
CA TRP A 352 22.60 -27.51 -14.09
C TRP A 352 22.58 -26.05 -14.59
N LEU A 353 22.24 -25.82 -15.87
CA LEU A 353 22.06 -24.47 -16.42
C LEU A 353 20.82 -23.80 -15.84
N TRP A 354 19.75 -24.57 -15.62
CA TRP A 354 18.56 -24.07 -14.92
C TRP A 354 18.87 -23.75 -13.46
N ARG A 355 19.59 -24.62 -12.74
CA ARG A 355 20.03 -24.34 -11.36
C ARG A 355 20.90 -23.07 -11.28
N LEU A 356 21.73 -22.83 -12.29
CA LEU A 356 22.50 -21.59 -12.39
C LEU A 356 21.58 -20.37 -12.59
N LYS A 357 20.58 -20.45 -13.48
CA LYS A 357 19.58 -19.39 -13.69
C LYS A 357 18.82 -19.10 -12.39
N ASP A 358 18.25 -20.14 -11.78
CA ASP A 358 17.49 -20.03 -10.54
C ASP A 358 18.34 -19.41 -9.42
N ASN A 359 19.60 -19.83 -9.28
CA ASN A 359 20.51 -19.23 -8.30
C ASN A 359 20.80 -17.74 -8.60
N ILE A 360 21.02 -17.35 -9.87
CA ILE A 360 21.23 -15.94 -10.24
C ILE A 360 20.01 -15.10 -9.90
N ASP A 361 18.83 -15.56 -10.29
CA ASP A 361 17.57 -14.84 -10.13
C ASP A 361 17.18 -14.75 -8.65
N ARG A 362 17.24 -15.86 -7.91
CA ARG A 362 17.04 -15.86 -6.45
C ARG A 362 18.07 -14.96 -5.77
N LYS A 363 19.36 -15.06 -6.10
CA LYS A 363 20.40 -14.18 -5.50
C LYS A 363 20.12 -12.70 -5.75
N PHE A 364 19.55 -12.34 -6.90
CA PHE A 364 19.10 -10.98 -7.16
C PHE A 364 17.93 -10.60 -6.24
N MET A 365 16.88 -11.43 -6.20
CA MET A 365 15.69 -11.18 -5.39
C MET A 365 15.96 -11.15 -3.88
N HIS A 366 16.90 -11.96 -3.37
CA HIS A 366 17.29 -11.94 -1.97
C HIS A 366 17.84 -10.58 -1.51
N LYS A 367 18.38 -9.76 -2.43
CA LYS A 367 18.79 -8.38 -2.10
C LYS A 367 17.62 -7.49 -1.71
N PHE A 368 16.42 -7.80 -2.19
CA PHE A 368 15.19 -7.03 -2.01
C PHE A 368 14.12 -7.80 -1.22
N GLY A 369 14.45 -8.99 -0.72
CA GLY A 369 13.54 -9.87 0.01
C GLY A 369 13.35 -9.45 1.47
N ARG A 370 12.75 -10.34 2.27
CA ARG A 370 12.46 -10.08 3.70
C ARG A 370 13.71 -9.81 4.55
N ASP A 371 14.87 -10.26 4.07
CA ASP A 371 16.17 -10.13 4.73
C ASP A 371 16.98 -8.91 4.30
N ILE A 372 16.36 -7.92 3.62
CA ILE A 372 16.91 -6.55 3.60
C ILE A 372 17.35 -6.24 5.04
N PRO A 373 18.55 -5.69 5.28
CA PRO A 373 19.14 -5.57 6.61
C PRO A 373 18.42 -4.52 7.50
N PHE A 374 17.08 -4.47 7.48
CA PHE A 374 16.21 -3.86 8.47
C PHE A 374 16.65 -4.18 9.89
N LYS A 375 17.08 -5.42 10.19
CA LYS A 375 17.62 -5.76 11.53
C LYS A 375 18.87 -4.95 11.87
N LYS A 376 19.79 -4.72 10.92
CA LYS A 376 20.99 -3.90 11.15
C LYS A 376 20.64 -2.41 11.24
N MET A 377 19.67 -1.95 10.45
CA MET A 377 19.16 -0.57 10.50
C MET A 377 18.44 -0.27 11.81
N HIS A 378 17.50 -1.13 12.25
CA HIS A 378 16.82 -1.03 13.55
C HIS A 378 17.82 -1.12 14.71
N ALA A 379 18.85 -1.97 14.59
CA ALA A 379 19.92 -2.01 15.59
C ALA A 379 20.74 -0.71 15.63
N ALA A 380 21.01 -0.10 14.47
CA ALA A 380 21.69 1.20 14.40
C ALA A 380 20.82 2.34 14.93
N MET A 381 19.52 2.37 14.61
CA MET A 381 18.54 3.32 15.15
C MET A 381 18.39 3.15 16.67
N ARG A 382 18.27 1.92 17.17
CA ARG A 382 18.27 1.61 18.62
C ARG A 382 19.53 2.13 19.30
N ARG A 383 20.72 1.84 18.75
CA ARG A 383 21.99 2.34 19.29
C ARG A 383 22.03 3.87 19.35
N LYS A 384 21.51 4.56 18.33
CA LYS A 384 21.43 6.03 18.30
C LYS A 384 20.43 6.58 19.32
N ALA A 385 19.30 5.90 19.53
CA ALA A 385 18.31 6.23 20.57
C ALA A 385 18.86 5.98 21.99
N GLU A 386 19.60 4.89 22.21
CA GLU A 386 20.27 4.57 23.48
C GLU A 386 21.42 5.55 23.79
N GLN A 387 22.13 6.03 22.76
CA GLN A 387 23.18 7.03 22.90
C GLN A 387 22.65 8.46 23.16
N SER A 388 21.38 8.74 22.83
CA SER A 388 20.73 10.04 23.03
C SER A 388 19.93 10.13 24.35
N ILE A 389 20.05 9.13 25.23
CA ILE A 389 19.45 9.18 26.57
C ILE A 389 20.08 10.34 27.35
N PRO A 390 19.30 11.34 27.81
CA PRO A 390 19.82 12.39 28.66
C PRO A 390 20.41 11.78 29.94
N GLU A 391 21.55 12.29 30.38
CA GLU A 391 22.26 11.80 31.58
C GLU A 391 21.35 11.78 32.82
N VAL A 392 20.41 12.75 32.91
CA VAL A 392 19.37 12.85 33.92
C VAL A 392 18.43 11.63 33.95
N ALA A 393 18.06 11.08 32.79
CA ALA A 393 17.21 9.89 32.73
C ALA A 393 17.94 8.63 33.24
N ARG A 394 19.29 8.59 33.15
CA ARG A 394 20.08 7.51 33.75
C ARG A 394 20.13 7.64 35.28
N ALA A 395 20.18 8.86 35.81
CA ALA A 395 20.12 9.14 37.25
C ALA A 395 18.74 8.83 37.86
N SER A 396 17.65 9.01 37.10
CA SER A 396 16.27 8.70 37.55
C SER A 396 15.97 7.20 37.73
N ARG A 397 16.89 6.30 37.34
CA ARG A 397 16.77 4.85 37.57
C ARG A 397 16.75 4.49 39.05
N SER A 398 17.34 5.29 39.93
CA SER A 398 17.44 4.95 41.37
C SER A 398 16.20 5.29 42.21
N ARG A 399 15.10 5.79 41.61
CA ARG A 399 13.85 6.11 42.32
C ARG A 399 12.79 5.03 42.07
N VAL A 400 12.05 4.67 43.11
CA VAL A 400 10.99 3.64 43.08
C VAL A 400 10.01 3.91 41.94
N GLY A 401 9.86 2.94 41.02
CA GLY A 401 9.01 3.02 39.82
C GLY A 401 9.67 3.59 38.56
N GLY A 402 10.89 4.15 38.66
CA GLY A 402 11.63 4.71 37.53
C GLY A 402 12.27 3.67 36.61
N GLU A 403 12.75 2.55 37.15
CA GLU A 403 13.41 1.50 36.35
C GLU A 403 12.46 0.86 35.34
N ASP A 404 11.25 0.47 35.74
CA ASP A 404 10.27 -0.16 34.86
C ASP A 404 9.72 0.79 33.80
N ALA A 405 9.48 2.06 34.16
CA ALA A 405 8.99 3.08 33.22
C ALA A 405 10.05 3.44 32.16
N ILE A 406 11.31 3.60 32.57
CA ILE A 406 12.43 3.85 31.67
C ILE A 406 12.71 2.59 30.82
N ALA A 407 12.66 1.39 31.40
CA ALA A 407 12.82 0.15 30.66
C ALA A 407 11.68 -0.08 29.66
N ALA A 408 10.43 0.30 29.97
CA ALA A 408 9.31 0.25 29.04
C ALA A 408 9.45 1.27 27.90
N LEU A 409 9.90 2.49 28.20
CA LEU A 409 10.27 3.50 27.19
C LEU A 409 11.43 3.01 26.29
N MET A 410 12.39 2.26 26.85
CA MET A 410 13.50 1.65 26.12
C MET A 410 13.10 0.42 25.30
N LYS A 411 12.12 -0.37 25.77
CA LYS A 411 11.60 -1.56 25.09
C LYS A 411 10.67 -1.23 23.91
N ALA A 412 10.19 0.01 23.80
CA ALA A 412 9.47 0.53 22.64
C ALA A 412 10.44 1.28 21.70
N PRO A 413 11.19 0.60 20.82
CA PRO A 413 12.21 1.23 19.97
C PRO A 413 11.67 2.27 18.97
N MET A 414 10.36 2.41 18.89
CA MET A 414 9.64 3.29 17.99
C MET A 414 8.26 3.58 18.58
N ARG A 415 7.88 4.86 18.63
CA ARG A 415 6.49 5.27 18.88
C ARG A 415 5.73 5.29 17.56
N CYS A 416 4.53 4.72 17.54
CA CYS A 416 3.66 4.71 16.36
C CYS A 416 3.11 6.11 16.04
N GLY A 417 2.74 6.37 14.78
CA GLY A 417 1.90 7.52 14.38
C GLY A 417 0.41 7.18 14.50
N GLY A 418 -0.47 8.05 14.00
CA GLY A 418 -1.92 7.84 14.06
C GLY A 418 -2.44 7.66 15.49
N CYS A 419 -3.49 6.86 15.67
CA CYS A 419 -4.06 6.61 17.00
C CYS A 419 -3.12 5.82 17.93
N GLY A 420 -2.10 5.16 17.38
CA GLY A 420 -1.06 4.48 18.16
C GLY A 420 -0.16 5.44 18.95
N ALA A 421 -0.20 6.74 18.66
CA ALA A 421 0.52 7.80 19.37
C ALA A 421 -0.21 8.34 20.62
N LYS A 422 -1.47 7.94 20.86
CA LYS A 422 -2.32 8.49 21.92
C LYS A 422 -1.75 8.20 23.31
N VAL A 423 -2.09 9.07 24.27
CA VAL A 423 -1.82 8.83 25.69
C VAL A 423 -2.70 7.66 26.16
N GLY A 424 -2.13 6.73 26.94
CA GLY A 424 -2.86 5.58 27.45
C GLY A 424 -4.07 5.97 28.33
N ALA A 425 -5.17 5.24 28.19
CA ALA A 425 -6.44 5.53 28.87
C ALA A 425 -6.30 5.76 30.38
N GLY A 426 -5.48 4.97 31.08
CA GLY A 426 -5.30 5.10 32.52
C GLY A 426 -4.62 6.41 32.95
N VAL A 427 -3.67 6.92 32.15
CA VAL A 427 -3.05 8.23 32.40
C VAL A 427 -4.08 9.34 32.17
N LEU A 428 -4.81 9.26 31.06
CA LEU A 428 -5.84 10.23 30.71
C LEU A 428 -6.94 10.31 31.76
N SER A 429 -7.50 9.18 32.20
CA SER A 429 -8.56 9.16 33.22
C SER A 429 -8.12 9.80 34.53
N ARG A 430 -6.90 9.50 35.02
CA ARG A 430 -6.37 10.12 36.25
C ARG A 430 -6.19 11.63 36.12
N VAL A 431 -5.71 12.09 34.96
CA VAL A 431 -5.55 13.54 34.72
C VAL A 431 -6.91 14.22 34.62
N LEU A 432 -7.86 13.65 33.87
CA LEU A 432 -9.22 14.19 33.74
C LEU A 432 -9.93 14.25 35.10
N GLU A 433 -9.76 13.23 35.95
CA GLU A 433 -10.28 13.25 37.32
C GLU A 433 -9.63 14.35 38.16
N ALA A 434 -8.30 14.52 38.07
CA ALA A 434 -7.57 15.54 38.81
C ALA A 434 -7.95 16.97 38.37
N VAL A 435 -8.22 17.20 37.08
CA VAL A 435 -8.61 18.53 36.57
C VAL A 435 -10.11 18.76 36.59
N ARG A 436 -10.95 17.73 36.76
CA ARG A 436 -12.43 17.86 36.78
C ARG A 436 -12.92 18.97 37.72
N PRO A 437 -12.39 19.15 38.95
CA PRO A 437 -12.81 20.24 39.83
C PRO A 437 -12.48 21.65 39.29
N LEU A 438 -11.55 21.76 38.34
CA LEU A 438 -11.14 23.02 37.71
C LEU A 438 -11.93 23.34 36.44
N ILE A 439 -12.72 22.39 35.93
CA ILE A 439 -13.50 22.56 34.70
C ILE A 439 -14.76 23.37 35.02
N HIS A 440 -14.89 24.56 34.42
CA HIS A 440 -16.12 25.33 34.48
C HIS A 440 -17.20 24.70 33.61
N THR A 441 -18.43 24.57 34.14
CA THR A 441 -19.58 24.06 33.40
C THR A 441 -20.39 25.21 32.79
N HIS A 442 -20.84 25.03 31.55
CA HIS A 442 -21.68 26.00 30.85
C HIS A 442 -23.03 25.37 30.51
N ALA A 443 -24.13 26.08 30.74
CA ALA A 443 -25.49 25.54 30.64
C ALA A 443 -25.85 25.03 29.23
N ASP A 444 -25.29 25.65 28.19
CA ASP A 444 -25.56 25.26 26.80
C ASP A 444 -24.80 23.98 26.38
N VAL A 445 -23.83 23.50 27.15
CA VAL A 445 -23.13 22.24 26.86
C VAL A 445 -24.00 21.09 27.35
N VAL A 446 -24.76 20.48 26.43
CA VAL A 446 -25.72 19.40 26.69
C VAL A 446 -25.01 18.09 26.96
N GLN A 447 -23.92 17.84 26.25
CA GLN A 447 -23.10 16.63 26.36
C GLN A 447 -21.64 17.00 26.19
N GLY A 448 -20.77 16.51 27.07
CA GLY A 448 -19.38 16.95 27.17
C GLY A 448 -18.42 15.83 27.54
N ALA A 449 -17.46 16.12 28.42
CA ALA A 449 -16.33 15.23 28.74
C ALA A 449 -16.73 13.77 29.03
N GLY A 450 -16.20 12.84 28.23
CA GLY A 450 -16.46 11.40 28.33
C GLY A 450 -17.10 10.80 27.07
N ASP A 451 -17.65 11.64 26.19
CA ASP A 451 -18.12 11.23 24.86
C ASP A 451 -17.15 11.62 23.74
N ASP A 452 -17.40 11.11 22.53
CA ASP A 452 -16.54 11.31 21.34
C ASP A 452 -16.64 12.75 20.78
N ALA A 453 -17.72 13.48 21.09
CA ALA A 453 -17.89 14.89 20.74
C ALA A 453 -18.66 15.66 21.81
N ALA A 454 -18.48 16.98 21.84
CA ALA A 454 -19.29 17.87 22.65
C ALA A 454 -20.54 18.32 21.87
N ILE A 455 -21.71 18.24 22.50
CA ILE A 455 -22.97 18.76 21.96
C ILE A 455 -23.33 20.05 22.69
N VAL A 456 -23.50 21.13 21.93
CA VAL A 456 -23.81 22.46 22.44
C VAL A 456 -25.13 22.94 21.85
N ARG A 457 -26.04 23.40 22.69
CA ARG A 457 -27.32 23.98 22.27
C ARG A 457 -27.10 25.37 21.69
N GLN A 458 -27.67 25.61 20.51
CA GLN A 458 -27.62 26.91 19.88
C GLN A 458 -28.87 27.73 20.21
N ARG A 459 -28.77 29.05 20.02
CA ARG A 459 -29.92 29.97 20.18
C ARG A 459 -31.07 29.67 19.21
N SER A 460 -30.78 29.08 18.06
CA SER A 460 -31.78 28.63 17.09
C SER A 460 -32.60 27.43 17.55
N GLY A 461 -32.16 26.73 18.61
CA GLY A 461 -32.71 25.45 19.06
C GLY A 461 -32.00 24.22 18.48
N GLU A 462 -31.27 24.38 17.36
CA GLU A 462 -30.41 23.35 16.77
C GLU A 462 -29.21 23.03 17.70
N LEU A 463 -28.63 21.84 17.54
CA LEU A 463 -27.48 21.40 18.31
C LEU A 463 -26.21 21.47 17.45
N GLY A 464 -25.18 22.14 17.96
CA GLY A 464 -23.83 22.10 17.42
C GLY A 464 -23.05 20.92 17.98
N VAL A 465 -22.34 20.19 17.12
CA VAL A 465 -21.46 19.08 17.50
C VAL A 465 -20.02 19.47 17.23
N HIS A 466 -19.18 19.41 18.25
CA HIS A 466 -17.77 19.80 18.19
C HIS A 466 -16.88 18.61 18.52
N THR A 467 -16.00 18.24 17.59
CA THR A 467 -14.96 17.22 17.78
C THR A 467 -13.59 17.79 17.42
N VAL A 468 -12.53 17.16 17.94
CA VAL A 468 -11.15 17.43 17.56
C VAL A 468 -10.34 16.13 17.53
N ASP A 469 -9.63 15.95 16.42
CA ASP A 469 -8.62 14.91 16.28
C ASP A 469 -7.32 15.49 15.77
N PHE A 470 -6.20 15.02 16.31
CA PHE A 470 -4.87 15.44 15.91
C PHE A 470 -3.86 14.33 16.14
N PHE A 471 -3.12 13.95 15.09
CA PHE A 471 -2.08 12.94 15.22
C PHE A 471 -0.91 13.14 14.27
N ARG A 472 0.20 12.55 14.68
CA ARG A 472 1.42 12.48 13.89
C ARG A 472 1.24 11.57 12.68
N ALA A 473 1.88 11.92 11.57
CA ALA A 473 1.90 11.12 10.36
C ALA A 473 2.36 9.68 10.61
N PHE A 474 1.61 8.73 10.06
CA PHE A 474 1.91 7.30 10.09
C PHE A 474 2.35 6.76 8.72
N ILE A 475 2.30 7.60 7.69
CA ILE A 475 2.79 7.36 6.33
C ILE A 475 3.43 8.63 5.78
N ASP A 476 4.32 8.48 4.80
CA ASP A 476 4.98 9.64 4.18
C ASP A 476 4.18 10.23 3.01
N ASP A 477 3.20 9.51 2.43
CA ASP A 477 2.35 10.05 1.37
C ASP A 477 1.38 11.07 1.94
N LEU A 478 1.77 12.35 1.90
CA LEU A 478 1.07 13.47 2.53
C LEU A 478 -0.37 13.65 2.04
N HIS A 479 -0.65 13.44 0.76
CA HIS A 479 -2.02 13.51 0.25
C HIS A 479 -2.89 12.39 0.81
N THR A 480 -2.37 11.16 0.85
CA THR A 480 -3.10 10.05 1.47
C THR A 480 -3.26 10.26 2.99
N PHE A 481 -2.25 10.82 3.65
CA PHE A 481 -2.32 11.14 5.07
C PHE A 481 -3.38 12.22 5.35
N GLY A 482 -3.41 13.29 4.56
CA GLY A 482 -4.42 14.34 4.63
C GLY A 482 -5.85 13.82 4.50
N HIS A 483 -6.07 12.97 3.50
CA HIS A 483 -7.35 12.29 3.28
C HIS A 483 -7.76 11.48 4.52
N ILE A 484 -6.89 10.61 5.01
CA ILE A 484 -7.21 9.76 6.17
C ILE A 484 -7.40 10.59 7.45
N ALA A 485 -6.62 11.65 7.65
CA ALA A 485 -6.73 12.51 8.82
C ALA A 485 -8.06 13.27 8.86
N ALA A 486 -8.50 13.83 7.74
CA ALA A 486 -9.81 14.44 7.63
C ALA A 486 -10.94 13.41 7.82
N ASN A 487 -10.83 12.25 7.17
CA ASN A 487 -11.82 11.18 7.32
C ASN A 487 -11.94 10.68 8.77
N HIS A 488 -10.82 10.59 9.49
CA HIS A 488 -10.81 10.22 10.90
C HIS A 488 -11.52 11.27 11.75
N ALA A 489 -11.16 12.55 11.60
CA ALA A 489 -11.76 13.63 12.38
C ALA A 489 -13.27 13.82 12.09
N LEU A 490 -13.73 13.48 10.89
CA LEU A 490 -15.15 13.46 10.53
C LEU A 490 -15.90 12.29 11.21
N SER A 491 -15.20 11.21 11.56
CA SER A 491 -15.78 9.97 12.10
C SER A 491 -16.54 10.22 13.40
N ASP A 492 -15.99 11.00 14.33
CA ASP A 492 -16.67 11.38 15.57
C ASP A 492 -18.00 12.08 15.29
N CYS A 493 -18.01 13.02 14.33
CA CYS A 493 -19.23 13.71 13.92
C CYS A 493 -20.27 12.72 13.37
N HIS A 494 -19.84 11.76 12.54
CA HIS A 494 -20.71 10.72 12.00
C HIS A 494 -21.20 9.73 13.08
N ALA A 495 -20.36 9.39 14.06
CA ALA A 495 -20.72 8.52 15.18
C ALA A 495 -21.78 9.16 16.10
N MET A 496 -21.89 10.49 16.10
CA MET A 496 -22.99 11.22 16.76
C MET A 496 -24.24 11.38 15.87
N GLY A 497 -24.19 10.91 14.62
CA GLY A 497 -25.23 11.12 13.60
C GLY A 497 -25.30 12.56 13.09
N ALA A 498 -24.32 13.40 13.41
CA ALA A 498 -24.32 14.81 13.05
C ALA A 498 -23.87 15.01 11.59
N LYS A 499 -24.38 16.06 10.96
CA LYS A 499 -23.96 16.48 9.62
C LYS A 499 -22.78 17.45 9.75
N PRO A 500 -21.57 17.10 9.27
CA PRO A 500 -20.45 18.03 9.26
C PRO A 500 -20.77 19.29 8.43
N VAL A 501 -20.30 20.45 8.89
CA VAL A 501 -20.51 21.74 8.22
C VAL A 501 -19.18 22.43 7.93
N SER A 502 -18.29 22.50 8.92
CA SER A 502 -16.99 23.15 8.76
C SER A 502 -15.89 22.47 9.56
N ALA A 503 -14.66 22.63 9.11
CA ALA A 503 -13.46 22.15 9.78
C ALA A 503 -12.39 23.25 9.86
N LEU A 504 -11.68 23.29 10.98
CA LEU A 504 -10.46 24.08 11.16
C LEU A 504 -9.27 23.14 11.28
N CYS A 505 -8.22 23.33 10.47
CA CYS A 505 -7.05 22.46 10.50
C CYS A 505 -5.96 22.96 11.46
N VAL A 506 -5.19 22.04 12.01
CA VAL A 506 -3.91 22.31 12.67
C VAL A 506 -2.86 21.44 12.01
N VAL A 507 -1.84 22.07 11.44
CA VAL A 507 -0.83 21.38 10.62
C VAL A 507 0.57 21.66 11.14
N THR A 508 1.39 20.60 11.23
CA THR A 508 2.83 20.70 11.41
C THR A 508 3.52 20.10 10.19
N VAL A 509 4.42 20.86 9.57
CA VAL A 509 5.22 20.43 8.41
C VAL A 509 6.72 20.49 8.69
N PRO A 510 7.57 19.71 8.00
CA PRO A 510 9.01 19.70 8.26
C PRO A 510 9.68 21.00 7.84
N TYR A 511 10.78 21.33 8.52
CA TYR A 511 11.63 22.45 8.13
C TYR A 511 12.19 22.29 6.72
N GLY A 512 12.10 23.33 5.90
CA GLY A 512 12.58 23.33 4.52
C GLY A 512 12.54 24.70 3.88
N LEU A 513 12.98 24.79 2.62
CA LEU A 513 12.78 25.99 1.81
C LEU A 513 11.27 26.27 1.65
N GLU A 514 10.89 27.54 1.52
CA GLU A 514 9.48 27.98 1.40
C GLU A 514 8.71 27.16 0.36
N SER A 515 9.29 26.96 -0.83
CA SER A 515 8.67 26.16 -1.89
C SER A 515 8.43 24.69 -1.50
N LYS A 516 9.30 24.11 -0.68
CA LYS A 516 9.17 22.72 -0.21
C LYS A 516 8.09 22.57 0.86
N VAL A 517 7.96 23.60 1.70
CA VAL A 517 6.91 23.70 2.71
C VAL A 517 5.56 23.92 2.04
N GLU A 518 5.49 24.79 1.03
CA GLU A 518 4.31 25.01 0.19
C GLU A 518 3.85 23.69 -0.46
N ASP A 519 4.75 22.95 -1.09
CA ASP A 519 4.45 21.66 -1.72
C ASP A 519 3.85 20.64 -0.74
N ASP A 520 4.43 20.55 0.45
CA ASP A 520 3.94 19.61 1.47
C ASP A 520 2.54 20.03 1.99
N LEU A 521 2.29 21.33 2.16
CA LEU A 521 0.98 21.87 2.53
C LEU A 521 -0.07 21.63 1.43
N VAL A 522 0.27 21.86 0.16
CA VAL A 522 -0.62 21.59 -0.97
C VAL A 522 -1.02 20.12 -1.00
N GLN A 523 -0.05 19.20 -0.82
CA GLN A 523 -0.34 17.77 -0.80
C GLN A 523 -1.25 17.39 0.38
N LEU A 524 -0.92 17.82 1.60
CA LEU A 524 -1.70 17.55 2.83
C LEU A 524 -3.13 18.05 2.71
N LEU A 525 -3.31 19.34 2.42
CA LEU A 525 -4.60 19.99 2.42
C LEU A 525 -5.46 19.53 1.24
N SER A 526 -4.88 19.29 0.06
CA SER A 526 -5.64 18.73 -1.06
C SER A 526 -6.20 17.36 -0.73
N GLY A 527 -5.41 16.51 -0.07
CA GLY A 527 -5.87 15.21 0.40
C GLY A 527 -7.03 15.32 1.38
N ALA A 528 -6.92 16.23 2.36
CA ALA A 528 -7.97 16.49 3.33
C ALA A 528 -9.26 17.02 2.69
N CYS A 529 -9.13 17.94 1.73
CA CYS A 529 -10.25 18.51 0.99
C CYS A 529 -11.06 17.46 0.22
N VAL A 530 -10.47 16.33 -0.18
CA VAL A 530 -11.24 15.22 -0.77
C VAL A 530 -12.28 14.70 0.22
N SER A 531 -11.87 14.29 1.43
CA SER A 531 -12.80 13.75 2.43
C SER A 531 -13.76 14.80 2.98
N LEU A 532 -13.29 16.04 3.16
CA LEU A 532 -14.16 17.13 3.61
C LEU A 532 -15.25 17.44 2.57
N ALA A 533 -14.91 17.51 1.28
CA ALA A 533 -15.87 17.74 0.22
C ALA A 533 -16.88 16.60 0.09
N GLU A 534 -16.44 15.34 0.18
CA GLU A 534 -17.32 14.16 0.19
C GLU A 534 -18.34 14.21 1.35
N ALA A 535 -17.97 14.78 2.49
CA ALA A 535 -18.84 14.97 3.65
C ALA A 535 -19.69 16.27 3.60
N GLY A 536 -19.54 17.10 2.56
CA GLY A 536 -20.17 18.42 2.51
C GLY A 536 -19.64 19.41 3.56
N CYS A 537 -18.43 19.19 4.05
CA CYS A 537 -17.76 19.98 5.09
C CYS A 537 -16.78 20.97 4.46
N GLN A 538 -16.84 22.24 4.85
CA GLN A 538 -15.90 23.26 4.38
C GLN A 538 -14.64 23.31 5.24
N LEU A 539 -13.45 23.28 4.62
CA LEU A 539 -12.23 23.73 5.29
C LEU A 539 -12.30 25.25 5.46
N ALA A 540 -12.64 25.72 6.67
CA ALA A 540 -12.94 27.12 6.95
C ALA A 540 -11.73 27.94 7.40
N GLY A 541 -10.63 27.29 7.77
CA GLY A 541 -9.40 27.94 8.22
C GLY A 541 -8.48 26.96 8.92
N GLY A 542 -7.47 27.49 9.60
CA GLY A 542 -6.56 26.68 10.40
C GLY A 542 -5.32 27.41 10.89
N HIS A 543 -4.40 26.63 11.46
CA HIS A 543 -3.10 27.09 11.94
C HIS A 543 -1.98 26.17 11.43
N THR A 544 -0.86 26.75 11.04
CA THR A 544 0.30 26.02 10.52
C THR A 544 1.55 26.34 11.34
N CYS A 545 2.38 25.34 11.56
CA CYS A 545 3.71 25.51 12.14
C CYS A 545 4.74 24.57 11.50
N GLU A 546 6.01 24.93 11.60
CA GLU A 546 7.12 24.04 11.25
C GLU A 546 7.53 23.21 12.47
N GLY A 547 7.93 21.95 12.23
CA GLY A 547 8.34 21.03 13.28
C GLY A 547 9.18 19.87 12.75
N ALA A 548 9.68 19.02 13.65
CA ALA A 548 10.52 17.89 13.23
C ALA A 548 9.72 16.76 12.55
N GLU A 549 8.43 16.64 12.85
CA GLU A 549 7.56 15.57 12.37
C GLU A 549 6.28 16.16 11.79
N VAL A 550 5.79 15.55 10.70
CA VAL A 550 4.50 15.91 10.12
C VAL A 550 3.39 15.54 11.10
N ALA A 551 2.46 16.46 11.35
CA ALA A 551 1.23 16.20 12.08
C ALA A 551 0.08 16.97 11.45
N LEU A 552 -1.12 16.40 11.54
CA LEU A 552 -2.33 17.01 11.00
C LEU A 552 -3.50 16.64 11.90
N GLY A 553 -4.38 17.59 12.09
CA GLY A 553 -5.64 17.40 12.77
C GLY A 553 -6.68 18.42 12.36
N PHE A 554 -7.91 18.15 12.76
CA PHE A 554 -9.06 18.98 12.45
C PHE A 554 -9.93 19.12 13.69
N CYS A 555 -10.36 20.35 13.97
CA CYS A 555 -11.56 20.58 14.75
C CYS A 555 -12.73 20.61 13.77
N VAL A 556 -13.71 19.72 13.96
CA VAL A 556 -14.89 19.63 13.09
C VAL A 556 -16.11 20.13 13.86
N TYR A 557 -16.86 20.98 13.19
CA TYR A 557 -18.17 21.44 13.61
C TYR A 557 -19.24 20.85 12.69
N GLY A 558 -20.21 20.17 13.30
CA GLY A 558 -21.39 19.64 12.64
C GLY A 558 -22.67 20.10 13.32
N THR A 559 -23.82 19.77 12.73
CA THR A 559 -25.12 20.07 13.31
C THR A 559 -26.03 18.86 13.40
N LEU A 560 -26.92 18.93 14.38
CA LEU A 560 -28.00 17.98 14.64
C LEU A 560 -29.28 18.77 14.88
N PRO A 561 -30.39 18.44 14.19
CA PRO A 561 -31.67 19.11 14.43
C PRO A 561 -32.13 19.00 15.89
N GLU A 562 -32.03 17.80 16.45
CA GLU A 562 -32.47 17.48 17.81
C GLU A 562 -31.76 16.27 18.40
N MET A 563 -31.90 16.06 19.71
CA MET A 563 -31.23 14.98 20.43
C MET A 563 -31.80 13.59 20.11
N GLU A 564 -33.05 13.47 19.64
CA GLU A 564 -33.70 12.19 19.37
C GLU A 564 -33.09 11.48 18.15
N GLY A 565 -32.66 12.25 17.15
CA GLY A 565 -31.93 11.73 15.98
C GLY A 565 -30.42 11.55 16.18
N ALA A 566 -29.89 11.85 17.38
CA ALA A 566 -28.48 11.71 17.68
C ALA A 566 -28.13 10.23 17.95
N LEU A 567 -27.08 9.76 17.29
CA LEU A 567 -26.41 8.52 17.70
C LEU A 567 -25.59 8.83 18.95
N ARG A 568 -25.58 7.92 19.92
CA ARG A 568 -24.93 8.14 21.22
C ARG A 568 -24.15 6.91 21.64
N LYS A 569 -23.08 7.12 22.41
CA LYS A 569 -22.27 6.02 22.95
C LYS A 569 -23.05 5.11 23.90
N GLY A 570 -24.00 5.65 24.65
CA GLY A 570 -24.88 4.89 25.55
C GLY A 570 -26.26 4.62 24.93
N GLY A 571 -26.94 3.58 25.42
CA GLY A 571 -28.29 3.21 24.99
C GLY A 571 -28.46 1.74 24.62
N CYS A 572 -27.42 0.90 24.82
CA CYS A 572 -27.46 -0.54 24.59
C CYS A 572 -28.63 -1.19 25.33
N ARG A 573 -29.39 -2.06 24.65
CA ARG A 573 -30.54 -2.77 25.24
C ARG A 573 -30.33 -4.28 25.17
N ALA A 574 -30.80 -5.00 26.20
CA ALA A 574 -30.80 -6.46 26.16
C ALA A 574 -31.58 -6.97 24.93
N GLY A 575 -30.99 -7.90 24.19
CA GLY A 575 -31.52 -8.42 22.93
C GLY A 575 -30.96 -7.74 21.67
N ASP A 576 -30.27 -6.60 21.80
CA ASP A 576 -29.60 -5.97 20.65
C ASP A 576 -28.42 -6.82 20.16
N ARG A 577 -28.10 -6.70 18.87
CA ARG A 577 -26.87 -7.24 18.27
C ARG A 577 -25.83 -6.16 18.10
N ILE A 578 -24.58 -6.56 18.34
CA ILE A 578 -23.41 -5.72 18.20
C ILE A 578 -22.87 -5.88 16.77
N ILE A 579 -22.90 -4.82 15.99
CA ILE A 579 -22.41 -4.77 14.61
C ILE A 579 -21.08 -4.01 14.58
N LEU A 580 -20.10 -4.57 13.85
CA LEU A 580 -18.86 -3.89 13.50
C LEU A 580 -18.85 -3.67 11.98
N THR A 581 -18.65 -2.42 11.55
CA THR A 581 -18.81 -2.03 10.13
C THR A 581 -17.53 -2.14 9.29
N LYS A 582 -16.35 -2.17 9.92
CA LYS A 582 -15.05 -2.32 9.25
C LYS A 582 -14.14 -3.28 10.01
N PRO A 583 -13.22 -3.99 9.32
CA PRO A 583 -12.34 -4.95 9.98
C PRO A 583 -11.31 -4.29 10.89
N LEU A 584 -10.85 -5.01 11.91
CA LEU A 584 -9.80 -4.55 12.84
C LEU A 584 -8.38 -4.80 12.30
N GLY A 585 -7.40 -4.09 12.87
CA GLY A 585 -5.98 -4.41 12.71
C GLY A 585 -5.13 -3.33 12.06
N THR A 586 -5.63 -2.10 11.91
CA THR A 586 -4.85 -0.99 11.34
C THR A 586 -3.65 -0.64 12.20
N GLY A 587 -3.79 -0.60 13.53
CA GLY A 587 -2.69 -0.33 14.45
C GLY A 587 -1.57 -1.35 14.31
N ALA A 588 -1.90 -2.64 14.27
CA ALA A 588 -0.93 -3.72 14.10
C ALA A 588 -0.20 -3.62 12.75
N LEU A 589 -0.94 -3.36 11.66
CA LEU A 589 -0.37 -3.23 10.32
C LEU A 589 0.52 -2.00 10.16
N LEU A 590 0.10 -0.83 10.67
CA LEU A 590 0.91 0.37 10.68
C LEU A 590 2.19 0.17 11.50
N ALA A 591 2.08 -0.47 12.67
CA ALA A 591 3.23 -0.78 13.51
C ALA A 591 4.17 -1.81 12.84
N ALA A 592 3.65 -2.71 11.99
CA ALA A 592 4.45 -3.59 11.17
C ALA A 592 5.10 -2.87 9.98
N ASP A 593 4.41 -1.96 9.31
CA ASP A 593 4.93 -1.17 8.19
C ASP A 593 6.09 -0.26 8.62
N MET A 594 5.91 0.48 9.72
CA MET A 594 6.96 1.34 10.27
C MET A 594 8.22 0.54 10.63
N ARG A 595 8.07 -0.75 10.97
CA ARG A 595 9.19 -1.67 11.24
C ARG A 595 9.71 -2.41 10.00
N GLY A 596 9.14 -2.16 8.82
CA GLY A 596 9.47 -2.84 7.56
C GLY A 596 9.09 -4.32 7.55
N ALA A 597 8.13 -4.73 8.40
CA ALA A 597 7.68 -6.10 8.57
C ALA A 597 6.37 -6.41 7.80
N ALA A 598 5.57 -5.40 7.47
CA ALA A 598 4.37 -5.57 6.65
C ALA A 598 4.72 -5.70 5.15
N THR A 599 3.85 -6.34 4.39
CA THR A 599 3.92 -6.33 2.92
C THR A 599 3.18 -5.10 2.38
N GLY A 600 3.65 -4.54 1.27
CA GLY A 600 3.01 -3.39 0.62
C GLY A 600 1.54 -3.63 0.28
N ARG A 601 1.15 -4.85 -0.09
CA ARG A 601 -0.26 -5.22 -0.35
C ARG A 601 -1.15 -5.09 0.88
N HIS A 602 -0.67 -5.55 2.05
CA HIS A 602 -1.43 -5.45 3.30
C HIS A 602 -1.55 -3.98 3.75
N VAL A 603 -0.49 -3.20 3.61
CA VAL A 603 -0.50 -1.76 3.92
C VAL A 603 -1.45 -1.01 3.00
N GLN A 604 -1.42 -1.27 1.69
CA GLN A 604 -2.36 -0.66 0.75
C GLN A 604 -3.81 -1.01 1.07
N ALA A 605 -4.12 -2.27 1.41
CA ALA A 605 -5.46 -2.65 1.83
C ALA A 605 -5.92 -1.89 3.09
N ALA A 606 -5.04 -1.72 4.08
CA ALA A 606 -5.32 -0.90 5.25
C ALA A 606 -5.56 0.58 4.89
N LEU A 607 -4.71 1.16 4.03
CA LEU A 607 -4.87 2.55 3.57
C LEU A 607 -6.19 2.77 2.82
N GLN A 608 -6.62 1.82 1.98
CA GLN A 608 -7.92 1.91 1.30
C GLN A 608 -9.10 1.83 2.29
N MET A 609 -9.01 0.94 3.28
CA MET A 609 -10.02 0.86 4.33
C MET A 609 -10.12 2.17 5.12
N MET A 610 -8.97 2.76 5.50
CA MET A 610 -8.91 4.02 6.25
C MET A 610 -9.40 5.25 5.46
N LYS A 611 -9.42 5.19 4.12
CA LYS A 611 -10.02 6.23 3.26
C LYS A 611 -11.54 6.14 3.15
N LYS A 612 -12.13 4.97 3.41
CA LYS A 612 -13.59 4.81 3.35
C LYS A 612 -14.23 5.59 4.51
N SER A 613 -15.14 6.51 4.21
CA SER A 613 -15.87 7.25 5.25
C SER A 613 -16.79 6.35 6.08
N ASN A 614 -17.13 6.81 7.29
CA ASN A 614 -18.17 6.21 8.15
C ASN A 614 -19.55 6.85 7.92
N ALA A 615 -19.66 7.93 7.12
CA ALA A 615 -20.92 8.64 6.87
C ALA A 615 -22.05 7.70 6.41
N GLY A 616 -21.82 6.93 5.35
CA GLY A 616 -22.82 5.99 4.83
C GLY A 616 -23.20 4.88 5.82
N ALA A 617 -22.26 4.45 6.68
CA ALA A 617 -22.57 3.46 7.72
C ALA A 617 -23.44 4.09 8.82
N ALA A 618 -23.15 5.33 9.23
CA ALA A 618 -23.95 6.06 10.21
C ALA A 618 -25.39 6.27 9.70
N ASP A 619 -25.57 6.60 8.43
CA ASP A 619 -26.90 6.80 7.82
C ASP A 619 -27.72 5.51 7.77
N VAL A 620 -27.09 4.38 7.40
CA VAL A 620 -27.75 3.07 7.44
C VAL A 620 -28.10 2.70 8.89
N LEU A 621 -27.16 2.80 9.83
CA LEU A 621 -27.40 2.47 11.24
C LEU A 621 -28.54 3.29 11.85
N ARG A 622 -28.62 4.58 11.52
CA ARG A 622 -29.72 5.47 11.94
C ARG A 622 -31.08 5.00 11.42
N THR A 623 -31.14 4.60 10.14
CA THR A 623 -32.36 4.09 9.50
C THR A 623 -32.91 2.85 10.20
N TYR A 624 -32.03 2.02 10.76
CA TYR A 624 -32.39 0.77 11.45
C TYR A 624 -32.49 0.89 12.98
N ALA A 625 -32.73 2.11 13.49
CA ALA A 625 -32.97 2.39 14.90
C ALA A 625 -31.83 1.87 15.81
N CYS A 626 -30.58 2.16 15.41
CA CYS A 626 -29.41 1.92 16.24
C CYS A 626 -29.60 2.51 17.65
N THR A 627 -29.33 1.70 18.66
CA THR A 627 -29.57 2.04 20.07
C THR A 627 -28.35 2.66 20.76
N ALA A 628 -27.15 2.32 20.31
CA ALA A 628 -25.90 2.96 20.71
C ALA A 628 -24.85 2.83 19.59
N CYS A 629 -24.00 3.84 19.44
CA CYS A 629 -22.94 3.88 18.43
C CYS A 629 -21.71 4.65 18.93
N THR A 630 -20.52 4.18 18.53
CA THR A 630 -19.23 4.88 18.67
C THR A 630 -18.36 4.44 17.50
N ASP A 631 -17.32 5.19 17.17
CA ASP A 631 -16.31 4.70 16.25
C ASP A 631 -15.19 3.97 17.02
N VAL A 632 -14.60 2.95 16.39
CA VAL A 632 -13.50 2.22 17.00
C VAL A 632 -12.21 2.94 16.64
N THR A 633 -11.55 3.56 17.63
CA THR A 633 -10.31 4.32 17.44
C THR A 633 -9.20 3.88 18.42
N GLY A 634 -8.63 4.80 19.20
CA GLY A 634 -7.38 4.61 19.95
C GLY A 634 -7.43 3.57 21.07
N PHE A 635 -8.60 3.21 21.60
CA PHE A 635 -8.71 2.22 22.69
C PHE A 635 -9.02 0.80 22.22
N GLY A 636 -9.20 0.60 20.91
CA GLY A 636 -9.54 -0.69 20.33
C GLY A 636 -10.95 -1.17 20.68
N LEU A 637 -11.37 -2.28 20.07
CA LEU A 637 -12.75 -2.77 20.13
C LEU A 637 -13.28 -2.89 21.56
N VAL A 638 -12.54 -3.58 22.43
CA VAL A 638 -13.00 -3.85 23.81
C VAL A 638 -13.00 -2.58 24.65
N GLY A 639 -12.04 -1.67 24.43
CA GLY A 639 -12.01 -0.38 25.12
C GLY A 639 -13.29 0.43 24.85
N HIS A 640 -13.62 0.64 23.57
CA HIS A 640 -14.81 1.37 23.16
C HIS A 640 -16.11 0.65 23.57
N LEU A 641 -16.17 -0.68 23.45
CA LEU A 641 -17.34 -1.45 23.92
C LEU A 641 -17.60 -1.28 25.41
N VAL A 642 -16.54 -1.29 26.24
CA VAL A 642 -16.67 -1.05 27.68
C VAL A 642 -17.18 0.35 27.97
N GLU A 643 -16.76 1.36 27.21
CA GLU A 643 -17.31 2.71 27.33
C GLU A 643 -18.81 2.75 26.99
N MET A 644 -19.23 2.10 25.89
CA MET A 644 -20.66 2.00 25.51
C MET A 644 -21.51 1.33 26.59
N LEU A 645 -21.03 0.22 27.16
CA LEU A 645 -21.75 -0.50 28.21
C LEU A 645 -21.87 0.35 29.48
N LYS A 646 -20.80 1.04 29.90
CA LYS A 646 -20.82 1.93 31.08
C LYS A 646 -21.68 3.18 30.88
N ALA A 647 -21.78 3.68 29.65
CA ALA A 647 -22.64 4.82 29.32
C ALA A 647 -24.13 4.43 29.19
N SER A 648 -24.43 3.14 29.09
CA SER A 648 -25.80 2.64 28.92
C SER A 648 -26.52 2.52 30.25
N SER A 649 -27.81 2.87 30.23
CA SER A 649 -28.71 2.73 31.38
C SER A 649 -29.30 1.33 31.42
N GLY A 650 -29.40 0.74 32.61
CA GLY A 650 -29.80 -0.66 32.78
C GLY A 650 -28.57 -1.56 32.75
N SER A 651 -28.39 -2.39 33.77
CA SER A 651 -27.23 -3.27 33.90
C SER A 651 -27.23 -4.26 32.72
N VAL A 652 -26.38 -3.98 31.73
CA VAL A 652 -26.22 -4.79 30.52
C VAL A 652 -24.76 -5.19 30.33
N VAL A 653 -24.56 -6.34 29.71
CA VAL A 653 -23.24 -6.87 29.36
C VAL A 653 -23.21 -7.30 27.89
N ALA A 654 -22.01 -7.40 27.32
CA ALA A 654 -21.82 -7.84 25.95
C ALA A 654 -21.31 -9.29 25.90
N SER A 655 -21.92 -10.10 25.05
CA SER A 655 -21.48 -11.45 24.72
C SER A 655 -20.95 -11.45 23.28
N LEU A 656 -19.63 -11.43 23.13
CA LEU A 656 -18.98 -11.42 21.81
C LEU A 656 -18.76 -12.84 21.28
N VAL A 657 -18.71 -12.97 19.96
CA VAL A 657 -18.24 -14.20 19.30
C VAL A 657 -16.78 -14.48 19.62
N GLU A 658 -16.31 -15.68 19.29
CA GLU A 658 -14.89 -16.01 19.38
C GLU A 658 -14.02 -15.05 18.53
N PRO A 659 -12.81 -14.67 18.99
CA PRO A 659 -11.96 -13.72 18.26
C PRO A 659 -11.67 -14.14 16.82
N ALA A 660 -11.58 -15.45 16.55
CA ALA A 660 -11.43 -16.01 15.21
C ALA A 660 -12.49 -15.51 14.20
N LYS A 661 -13.73 -15.27 14.65
CA LYS A 661 -14.87 -14.83 13.81
C LYS A 661 -14.94 -13.31 13.63
N ILE A 662 -14.20 -12.52 14.40
CA ILE A 662 -14.16 -11.07 14.24
C ILE A 662 -13.36 -10.72 12.98
N PRO A 663 -13.89 -9.85 12.09
CA PRO A 663 -13.24 -9.50 10.84
C PRO A 663 -11.97 -8.68 11.10
N THR A 664 -10.89 -9.05 10.43
CA THR A 664 -9.57 -8.44 10.58
C THR A 664 -8.93 -8.22 9.22
N LEU A 665 -8.17 -7.14 9.07
CA LEU A 665 -7.37 -6.88 7.88
C LEU A 665 -6.36 -8.00 7.65
N VAL A 666 -6.13 -8.33 6.37
CA VAL A 666 -5.14 -9.33 5.97
C VAL A 666 -3.75 -8.89 6.45
N GLY A 667 -3.01 -9.81 7.08
CA GLY A 667 -1.70 -9.55 7.66
C GLY A 667 -1.69 -8.99 9.08
N ALA A 668 -2.81 -8.50 9.62
CA ALA A 668 -2.88 -8.00 10.99
C ALA A 668 -2.61 -9.12 12.02
N LYS A 669 -3.20 -10.30 11.78
CA LYS A 669 -2.95 -11.52 12.57
C LYS A 669 -1.45 -11.89 12.56
N ASP A 670 -0.81 -11.85 11.39
CA ASP A 670 0.60 -12.24 11.25
C ASP A 670 1.53 -11.26 11.96
N ALA A 671 1.18 -9.96 11.96
CA ALA A 671 1.89 -8.94 12.70
C ALA A 671 1.87 -9.23 14.21
N VAL A 672 0.68 -9.41 14.80
CA VAL A 672 0.58 -9.70 16.25
C VAL A 672 1.16 -11.06 16.63
N ALA A 673 1.02 -12.08 15.78
CA ALA A 673 1.65 -13.38 15.98
C ALA A 673 3.19 -13.30 15.96
N SER A 674 3.75 -12.32 15.23
CA SER A 674 5.17 -12.01 15.23
C SER A 674 5.61 -11.12 16.41
N GLY A 675 4.74 -10.87 17.39
CA GLY A 675 5.00 -9.99 18.53
C GLY A 675 5.06 -8.51 18.18
N ILE A 676 4.50 -8.11 17.04
CA ILE A 676 4.49 -6.73 16.55
C ILE A 676 3.17 -6.08 16.94
N PHE A 677 3.23 -5.16 17.90
CA PHE A 677 2.09 -4.39 18.39
C PHE A 677 2.31 -2.89 18.17
N SER A 678 1.21 -2.14 18.10
CA SER A 678 1.24 -0.68 18.18
C SER A 678 1.58 -0.21 19.59
N SER A 679 2.05 1.03 19.74
CA SER A 679 2.63 1.50 21.01
C SER A 679 1.62 1.55 22.18
N ILE A 680 0.34 1.81 21.92
CA ILE A 680 -0.71 1.87 22.95
C ILE A 680 -1.42 0.53 23.18
N GLN A 681 -1.26 -0.46 22.31
CA GLN A 681 -1.96 -1.75 22.46
C GLN A 681 -1.67 -2.45 23.82
N PRO A 682 -0.43 -2.49 24.33
CA PRO A 682 -0.17 -3.07 25.66
C PRO A 682 -0.90 -2.33 26.79
N ASP A 683 -1.09 -1.03 26.63
CA ASP A 683 -1.85 -0.19 27.56
C ASP A 683 -3.37 -0.45 27.45
N ASN A 684 -3.87 -0.69 26.24
CA ASN A 684 -5.25 -1.07 25.98
C ASN A 684 -5.58 -2.48 26.49
N GLN A 685 -4.60 -3.39 26.61
CA GLN A 685 -4.80 -4.71 27.21
C GLN A 685 -5.30 -4.65 28.66
N ARG A 686 -5.19 -3.51 29.36
CA ARG A 686 -5.83 -3.34 30.67
C ARG A 686 -7.35 -3.51 30.61
N ALA A 687 -7.98 -3.24 29.47
CA ALA A 687 -9.40 -3.47 29.24
C ALA A 687 -9.77 -4.96 29.27
N ALA A 688 -8.80 -5.88 29.17
CA ALA A 688 -9.03 -7.32 29.33
C ALA A 688 -9.60 -7.68 30.71
N ARG A 689 -9.43 -6.83 31.73
CA ARG A 689 -10.05 -7.01 33.07
C ARG A 689 -11.57 -6.94 33.05
N ALA A 690 -12.16 -6.30 32.04
CA ALA A 690 -13.60 -6.28 31.85
C ALA A 690 -14.10 -7.54 31.14
N ILE A 691 -13.21 -8.42 30.67
CA ILE A 691 -13.57 -9.68 30.04
C ILE A 691 -13.55 -10.79 31.08
N LYS A 692 -14.68 -11.48 31.24
CA LYS A 692 -14.79 -12.67 32.10
C LYS A 692 -13.75 -13.72 31.71
N LYS A 693 -13.11 -14.35 32.71
CA LYS A 693 -12.07 -15.39 32.48
C LYS A 693 -12.49 -16.37 31.38
N HIS A 694 -11.66 -16.50 30.35
CA HIS A 694 -12.00 -17.22 29.13
C HIS A 694 -10.83 -18.03 28.57
N SER A 695 -11.13 -19.04 27.74
CA SER A 695 -10.14 -19.90 27.07
C SER A 695 -9.45 -19.24 25.86
N PHE A 696 -10.06 -18.20 25.29
CA PHE A 696 -9.60 -17.54 24.05
C PHE A 696 -8.34 -16.67 24.16
N MET A 697 -7.68 -16.57 25.32
CA MET A 697 -6.44 -15.76 25.46
C MET A 697 -5.31 -16.24 24.53
N LYS A 698 -5.35 -17.52 24.11
CA LYS A 698 -4.38 -18.12 23.18
C LYS A 698 -4.76 -17.93 21.71
N ASP A 699 -5.92 -17.35 21.41
CA ASP A 699 -6.35 -17.09 20.03
C ASP A 699 -5.41 -16.06 19.39
N PRO A 700 -4.84 -16.33 18.20
CA PRO A 700 -3.94 -15.39 17.51
C PRO A 700 -4.55 -14.01 17.22
N LYS A 701 -5.88 -13.89 17.13
CA LYS A 701 -6.58 -12.62 16.93
C LYS A 701 -6.96 -11.92 18.23
N TYR A 702 -6.86 -12.58 19.39
CA TYR A 702 -7.20 -11.98 20.68
C TYR A 702 -6.49 -10.63 20.94
N PRO A 703 -5.18 -10.46 20.63
CA PRO A 703 -4.51 -9.18 20.81
C PRO A 703 -5.10 -8.03 19.97
N LEU A 704 -5.76 -8.34 18.84
CA LEU A 704 -6.37 -7.35 17.95
C LEU A 704 -7.63 -6.70 18.54
N LEU A 705 -8.25 -7.33 19.55
CA LEU A 705 -9.38 -6.73 20.27
C LEU A 705 -9.00 -5.44 21.02
N PHE A 706 -7.70 -5.27 21.30
CA PHE A 706 -7.13 -4.12 22.00
C PHE A 706 -6.28 -3.24 21.06
N ASP A 707 -6.21 -3.60 19.77
CA ASP A 707 -5.42 -2.84 18.80
C ASP A 707 -6.08 -1.49 18.52
N PRO A 708 -5.39 -0.35 18.70
CA PRO A 708 -5.89 0.95 18.29
C PRO A 708 -6.18 0.93 16.80
N GLN A 709 -7.31 1.50 16.42
CA GLN A 709 -7.68 1.67 15.02
C GLN A 709 -7.47 3.12 14.60
N THR A 710 -6.81 3.33 13.46
CA THR A 710 -6.80 4.63 12.77
C THR A 710 -7.86 4.58 11.69
N ALA A 711 -8.77 5.56 11.66
CA ALA A 711 -9.97 5.57 10.80
C ALA A 711 -10.73 4.22 10.79
N GLY A 712 -11.02 3.69 11.98
CA GLY A 712 -11.76 2.44 12.15
C GLY A 712 -13.22 2.53 11.71
N GLY A 713 -13.93 1.42 11.87
CA GLY A 713 -15.38 1.36 11.62
C GLY A 713 -16.19 1.83 12.83
N LEU A 714 -17.48 2.01 12.61
CA LEU A 714 -18.47 2.14 13.66
C LEU A 714 -18.72 0.79 14.36
N LEU A 715 -18.86 0.86 15.68
CA LEU A 715 -19.37 -0.18 16.57
C LEU A 715 -20.76 0.26 17.02
N ALA A 716 -21.77 -0.56 16.75
CA ALA A 716 -23.16 -0.18 16.96
C ALA A 716 -24.00 -1.32 17.52
N THR A 717 -25.01 -0.99 18.33
CA THR A 717 -26.05 -1.93 18.75
C THR A 717 -27.33 -1.70 17.97
N VAL A 718 -27.93 -2.77 17.45
CA VAL A 718 -29.13 -2.73 16.61
C VAL A 718 -30.12 -3.80 17.10
N PRO A 719 -31.44 -3.51 17.16
CA PRO A 719 -32.44 -4.51 17.54
C PRO A 719 -32.39 -5.74 16.65
N GLN A 720 -32.44 -6.95 17.24
CA GLN A 720 -32.32 -8.23 16.51
C GLN A 720 -33.22 -8.32 15.26
N SER A 721 -34.45 -7.80 15.34
CA SER A 721 -35.42 -7.85 14.23
C SER A 721 -35.02 -7.04 13.00
N ARG A 722 -34.04 -6.14 13.11
CA ARG A 722 -33.59 -5.24 12.02
C ARG A 722 -32.22 -5.62 11.45
N VAL A 723 -31.52 -6.57 12.08
CA VAL A 723 -30.10 -6.85 11.80
C VAL A 723 -29.87 -7.33 10.36
N SER A 724 -30.70 -8.24 9.86
CA SER A 724 -30.52 -8.83 8.52
C SER A 724 -30.61 -7.78 7.41
N ASP A 725 -31.60 -6.88 7.49
CA ASP A 725 -31.75 -5.78 6.54
C ASP A 725 -30.63 -4.75 6.71
N CYS A 726 -30.28 -4.39 7.94
CA CYS A 726 -29.18 -3.47 8.22
C CYS A 726 -27.84 -3.95 7.64
N LEU A 727 -27.52 -5.25 7.79
CA LEU A 727 -26.29 -5.82 7.22
C LEU A 727 -26.31 -5.86 5.69
N ARG A 728 -27.47 -6.12 5.07
CA ARG A 728 -27.61 -6.06 3.61
C ARG A 728 -27.30 -4.64 3.12
N ASP A 729 -27.96 -3.64 3.69
CA ASP A 729 -27.83 -2.24 3.28
C ASP A 729 -26.43 -1.68 3.58
N LEU A 730 -25.79 -2.11 4.67
CA LEU A 730 -24.37 -1.80 4.94
C LEU A 730 -23.45 -2.37 3.86
N ARG A 731 -23.67 -3.61 3.42
CA ARG A 731 -22.86 -4.24 2.36
C ARG A 731 -23.12 -3.58 1.00
N GLU A 732 -24.36 -3.21 0.70
CA GLU A 732 -24.71 -2.45 -0.51
C GLU A 732 -24.08 -1.05 -0.51
N ALA A 733 -23.94 -0.41 0.65
CA ALA A 733 -23.13 0.80 0.84
C ALA A 733 -21.59 0.55 0.83
N GLY A 734 -21.18 -0.68 0.50
CA GLY A 734 -19.80 -1.12 0.32
C GLY A 734 -19.04 -1.42 1.62
N TYR A 735 -19.72 -1.61 2.75
CA TYR A 735 -19.11 -2.09 4.00
C TYR A 735 -19.12 -3.63 4.02
N ASP A 736 -18.38 -4.25 3.10
CA ASP A 736 -18.43 -5.71 2.86
C ASP A 736 -18.08 -6.55 4.10
N SER A 737 -17.25 -5.99 4.99
CA SER A 737 -16.86 -6.64 6.25
C SER A 737 -17.85 -6.43 7.39
N ALA A 738 -18.98 -5.73 7.16
CA ALA A 738 -19.99 -5.51 8.16
C ALA A 738 -20.60 -6.85 8.63
N CYS A 739 -20.52 -7.09 9.94
CA CYS A 739 -21.03 -8.31 10.54
C CYS A 739 -21.48 -8.10 11.99
N VAL A 740 -22.32 -9.02 12.47
CA VAL A 740 -22.59 -9.16 13.90
C VAL A 740 -21.37 -9.80 14.57
N ILE A 741 -20.89 -9.18 15.64
CA ILE A 741 -19.76 -9.66 16.45
C ILE A 741 -20.18 -10.03 17.88
N GLY A 742 -21.44 -9.83 18.25
CA GLY A 742 -21.91 -10.05 19.60
C GLY A 742 -23.39 -9.75 19.80
N GLU A 743 -23.85 -9.94 21.03
CA GLU A 743 -25.16 -9.51 21.50
C GLU A 743 -25.06 -8.81 22.85
N ILE A 744 -26.06 -7.99 23.17
CA ILE A 744 -26.23 -7.38 24.48
C ILE A 744 -27.21 -8.23 25.29
N THR A 745 -26.85 -8.56 26.53
CA THR A 745 -27.69 -9.32 27.46
C THR A 745 -27.90 -8.55 28.76
N ALA A 746 -28.96 -8.88 29.49
CA ALA A 746 -29.14 -8.35 30.85
C ALA A 746 -28.01 -8.85 31.76
N ASP A 747 -27.55 -8.00 32.68
CA ASP A 747 -26.55 -8.34 33.69
C ASP A 747 -27.18 -9.25 34.75
N GLY A 748 -26.64 -10.45 34.89
CA GLY A 748 -27.13 -11.49 35.80
C GLY A 748 -26.33 -11.61 37.11
N ASN A 749 -25.62 -10.55 37.55
CA ASN A 749 -24.56 -10.48 38.57
C ASN A 749 -23.15 -10.71 38.00
N HIS A 750 -22.56 -9.66 37.43
CA HIS A 750 -21.14 -9.66 37.07
C HIS A 750 -20.36 -8.59 37.85
N ASP A 751 -19.44 -9.03 38.72
CA ASP A 751 -18.54 -8.24 39.57
C ASP A 751 -17.53 -7.41 38.73
N GLY A 752 -18.01 -6.47 37.91
CA GLY A 752 -17.20 -5.62 37.04
C GLY A 752 -16.75 -6.27 35.71
N GLU A 753 -17.11 -7.52 35.45
CA GLU A 753 -16.90 -8.22 34.17
C GLU A 753 -18.03 -7.89 33.18
N LEU A 754 -17.79 -6.95 32.26
CA LEU A 754 -18.81 -6.42 31.35
C LEU A 754 -18.89 -7.17 30.00
N VAL A 755 -17.89 -8.00 29.69
CA VAL A 755 -17.76 -8.68 28.39
C VAL A 755 -17.50 -10.17 28.58
N THR A 756 -18.20 -11.00 27.82
CA THR A 756 -17.90 -12.43 27.67
C THR A 756 -17.53 -12.74 26.22
N LEU A 757 -16.78 -13.82 25.99
CA LEU A 757 -16.34 -14.27 24.66
C LEU A 757 -16.84 -15.68 24.38
N GLY A 758 -17.12 -15.99 23.11
CA GLY A 758 -17.51 -17.32 22.64
C GLY A 758 -19.02 -17.50 22.43
N ALA A 759 -19.76 -16.41 22.23
CA ALA A 759 -21.19 -16.46 21.96
C ALA A 759 -21.52 -17.25 20.68
N SER A 760 -22.53 -18.11 20.76
CA SER A 760 -23.16 -18.74 19.60
C SER A 760 -24.33 -17.87 19.14
N ILE A 761 -24.09 -17.02 18.14
CA ILE A 761 -25.12 -16.11 17.61
C ILE A 761 -25.86 -16.83 16.49
N GLN A 762 -27.15 -17.06 16.68
CA GLN A 762 -28.07 -17.38 15.58
C GLN A 762 -28.50 -16.07 14.93
N LEU A 763 -28.22 -15.94 13.63
CA LEU A 763 -28.64 -14.80 12.81
C LEU A 763 -30.10 -14.96 12.39
#